data_AF-A0A7X7PBR2-F1
#
_entry.id   AF-A0A7X7PBR2-F1
#
_cell.length_a   1.000
_cell.length_b   1.000
_cell.length_c   1.000
_cell.angle_alpha   90.00
_cell.angle_beta   90.00
_cell.angle_gamma   90.00
#
_symmetry.space_group_name_H-M   'P 1'
#
loop_
_entity.id
_entity.type
_entity.pdbx_description
1 polymer ?
#
loop_
_entity_poly.entity_id
_entity_poly.type
_entity_poly.pdbx_seq_one_letter_code
_entity_poly.pdbx_strand_id
1 'polypeptide(L)'
;YSIEDLAQLIHDCKAARVRVIVKLVSSEGIGTIAVGVAKAGADVINVAGNTGGTGAAAVTSLKYAGRSAEIGVAEVHQALCANGLRDKVLLRCSGAHQTGSDVIKSALLGADSFEFGTTALMMLKCVMAKNCNIKCPAGLTTNPEVFDGDPRAMAQYLLNIAHETRELLAELGLRSLREARGRSDLLQLLDHPSSVGKLDLRAMLTVVDEVHVENPVYLEKDYTLDDGWLTELRAALLDGGATQVHLGGGVILGNRNKTVGGQLAIDIERILNHELGDELPAAALRDDRGRAFFAPGTVQIETTGSAGLSFAAFCNDGIRMTHTGTCNDGVGKGAAGGEIIVRSPGGGSPERGGNVLIGNFALFGATGGRTFVEGAAGDRFAVRNSGATAVVEGVGDFACEYMTNGAVLNLGGFGKGVGNGMSGGFFYQYDPKGLLAGKASADSIMLGSIAGDDEQAAIHRDAVHLLLTWHAEATGSAKATWLLENWDTEYVNFVYGMPRALLQYQDADAILAAKPRKELVDELGSALVAHQVRKFKEDYRDGRSVLGGAIPAYGETDTETMFALLNNYTVLSAAQELALTKLPGVTDVSDPAVNKAVRNLLLTEDFFLTQKLLRYAREALSGYSDEALAVMVASKRVGDYKESLRRRDVKSMDSPGTYGWILHQDNKNQEKIGRLPGFEELFAQHALPDIAASAARTIETAS
;
A
#
# COMPACT_ATOMS: atom_id res chain seq x y z
N TYR A 1 -17.73 -6.60 9.91
CA TYR A 1 -18.48 -7.82 10.21
C TYR A 1 -19.96 -7.60 10.43
N SER A 2 -20.37 -6.35 10.62
CA SER A 2 -21.78 -5.96 10.65
C SER A 2 -21.95 -4.52 10.17
N ILE A 3 -23.17 -3.98 10.26
CA ILE A 3 -23.45 -2.60 9.85
C ILE A 3 -22.92 -1.57 10.85
N GLU A 4 -22.89 -1.92 12.14
CA GLU A 4 -22.32 -1.09 13.19
C GLU A 4 -20.79 -0.98 13.09
N ASP A 5 -20.09 -2.01 12.59
CA ASP A 5 -18.67 -1.92 12.26
C ASP A 5 -18.42 -0.95 11.11
N LEU A 6 -19.30 -0.96 10.09
CA LEU A 6 -19.22 0.00 8.99
C LEU A 6 -19.49 1.42 9.50
N ALA A 7 -20.46 1.61 10.39
CA ALA A 7 -20.70 2.88 11.05
C ALA A 7 -19.46 3.36 11.84
N GLN A 8 -18.76 2.45 12.52
CA GLN A 8 -17.49 2.78 13.19
C GLN A 8 -16.39 3.14 12.19
N LEU A 9 -16.24 2.42 11.07
CA LEU A 9 -15.26 2.78 10.04
C LEU A 9 -15.58 4.13 9.40
N ILE A 10 -16.86 4.41 9.14
CA ILE A 10 -17.31 5.73 8.64
C ILE A 10 -16.97 6.81 9.67
N HIS A 11 -17.21 6.55 10.96
CA HIS A 11 -16.75 7.43 12.04
C HIS A 11 -15.24 7.65 11.91
N ASP A 12 -14.41 6.62 11.97
CA ASP A 12 -12.95 6.77 11.86
C ASP A 12 -12.52 7.58 10.61
N CYS A 13 -13.11 7.33 9.44
CA CYS A 13 -12.82 8.11 8.23
C CYS A 13 -13.21 9.59 8.35
N LYS A 14 -14.30 9.92 9.07
CA LYS A 14 -14.71 11.30 9.31
C LYS A 14 -13.77 12.05 10.27
N ALA A 15 -12.85 11.37 10.94
CA ALA A 15 -11.75 12.00 11.67
C ALA A 15 -10.90 12.87 10.72
N ALA A 16 -10.75 12.46 9.46
CA ALA A 16 -10.03 13.23 8.44
C ALA A 16 -10.80 14.45 7.89
N ARG A 17 -12.03 14.71 8.35
CA ARG A 17 -12.91 15.79 7.87
C ARG A 17 -13.24 15.72 6.36
N VAL A 18 -13.35 14.49 5.82
CA VAL A 18 -13.67 14.21 4.41
C VAL A 18 -15.04 13.55 4.23
N ARG A 19 -15.53 13.53 2.99
CA ARG A 19 -16.70 12.73 2.60
C ARG A 19 -16.33 11.25 2.53
N VAL A 20 -17.22 10.39 3.01
CA VAL A 20 -17.06 8.94 3.02
C VAL A 20 -17.97 8.31 1.95
N ILE A 21 -17.35 7.52 1.07
CA ILE A 21 -18.03 6.81 0.00
C ILE A 21 -18.04 5.32 0.33
N VAL A 22 -19.22 4.71 0.35
CA VAL A 22 -19.36 3.25 0.49
C VAL A 22 -19.68 2.66 -0.88
N LYS A 23 -18.73 1.86 -1.40
CA LYS A 23 -18.88 1.17 -2.68
C LYS A 23 -19.47 -0.22 -2.49
N LEU A 24 -20.67 -0.40 -2.99
CA LEU A 24 -21.41 -1.65 -3.04
C LEU A 24 -21.43 -2.20 -4.47
N VAL A 25 -21.54 -3.51 -4.61
CA VAL A 25 -21.80 -4.16 -5.89
C VAL A 25 -23.29 -4.51 -5.94
N SER A 26 -23.95 -4.25 -7.07
CA SER A 26 -25.34 -4.60 -7.30
C SER A 26 -25.54 -6.10 -7.05
N SER A 27 -26.35 -6.41 -6.05
CA SER A 27 -26.76 -7.74 -5.65
C SER A 27 -28.24 -7.73 -5.30
N GLU A 28 -28.83 -8.88 -5.04
CA GLU A 28 -30.16 -8.92 -4.42
C GLU A 28 -30.09 -8.34 -2.99
N GLY A 29 -31.08 -7.54 -2.60
CA GLY A 29 -31.17 -6.95 -1.26
C GLY A 29 -30.28 -5.74 -1.02
N ILE A 30 -29.64 -5.19 -2.07
CA ILE A 30 -28.78 -4.01 -1.96
C ILE A 30 -29.55 -2.78 -1.44
N GLY A 31 -30.85 -2.67 -1.74
CA GLY A 31 -31.67 -1.57 -1.23
C GLY A 31 -31.71 -1.51 0.31
N THR A 32 -31.91 -2.66 0.96
CA THR A 32 -31.90 -2.77 2.43
C THR A 32 -30.52 -2.44 3.00
N ILE A 33 -29.45 -2.91 2.36
CA ILE A 33 -28.08 -2.60 2.77
C ILE A 33 -27.83 -1.10 2.67
N ALA A 34 -28.26 -0.46 1.58
CA ALA A 34 -28.08 0.98 1.36
C ALA A 34 -28.82 1.83 2.40
N VAL A 35 -30.00 1.42 2.85
CA VAL A 35 -30.70 2.04 3.99
C VAL A 35 -29.84 1.99 5.26
N GLY A 36 -29.22 0.83 5.56
CA GLY A 36 -28.27 0.70 6.67
C GLY A 36 -27.05 1.61 6.51
N VAL A 37 -26.46 1.66 5.32
CA VAL A 37 -25.30 2.50 4.99
C VAL A 37 -25.60 3.99 5.15
N ALA A 38 -26.78 4.44 4.71
CA ALA A 38 -27.21 5.83 4.89
C ALA A 38 -27.37 6.16 6.38
N LYS A 39 -27.95 5.25 7.18
CA LYS A 39 -28.07 5.41 8.64
C LYS A 39 -26.71 5.40 9.36
N ALA A 40 -25.74 4.66 8.82
CA ALA A 40 -24.36 4.62 9.33
C ALA A 40 -23.57 5.92 9.04
N GLY A 41 -24.14 6.84 8.24
CA GLY A 41 -23.60 8.18 8.03
C GLY A 41 -22.69 8.32 6.82
N ALA A 42 -22.76 7.43 5.82
CA ALA A 42 -22.06 7.62 4.55
C ALA A 42 -22.58 8.86 3.81
N ASP A 43 -21.72 9.55 3.05
CA ASP A 43 -22.10 10.71 2.26
C ASP A 43 -22.49 10.32 0.83
N VAL A 44 -21.89 9.24 0.32
CA VAL A 44 -22.14 8.70 -1.03
C VAL A 44 -22.26 7.19 -0.97
N ILE A 45 -23.30 6.65 -1.62
CA ILE A 45 -23.43 5.22 -1.87
C ILE A 45 -23.12 5.00 -3.35
N ASN A 46 -22.07 4.22 -3.63
CA ASN A 46 -21.73 3.84 -5.00
C ASN A 46 -22.26 2.45 -5.31
N VAL A 47 -23.13 2.33 -6.31
CA VAL A 47 -23.65 1.06 -6.81
C VAL A 47 -22.90 0.67 -8.08
N ALA A 48 -22.08 -0.37 -7.97
CA ALA A 48 -21.32 -0.91 -9.10
C ALA A 48 -22.00 -2.12 -9.74
N GLY A 49 -22.07 -2.14 -11.07
CA GLY A 49 -22.54 -3.30 -11.81
C GLY A 49 -21.48 -4.40 -11.95
N ASN A 50 -21.91 -5.56 -12.43
CA ASN A 50 -21.03 -6.70 -12.80
C ASN A 50 -20.17 -6.44 -14.05
N THR A 51 -20.40 -5.35 -14.77
CA THR A 51 -19.65 -4.94 -15.97
C THR A 51 -18.40 -4.11 -15.65
N GLY A 52 -18.08 -3.90 -14.38
CA GLY A 52 -16.90 -3.15 -13.94
C GLY A 52 -15.57 -3.72 -14.44
N GLY A 53 -14.60 -2.85 -14.73
CA GLY A 53 -13.24 -3.25 -15.08
C GLY A 53 -12.45 -3.75 -13.85
N THR A 54 -11.44 -4.57 -14.09
CA THR A 54 -10.46 -5.00 -13.07
C THR A 54 -9.08 -5.20 -13.71
N GLY A 55 -8.01 -4.93 -12.95
CA GLY A 55 -6.64 -5.22 -13.35
C GLY A 55 -6.30 -6.71 -13.26
N ALA A 56 -6.89 -7.42 -12.30
CA ALA A 56 -6.70 -8.86 -12.08
C ALA A 56 -7.90 -9.43 -11.30
N ALA A 57 -8.54 -10.48 -11.81
CA ALA A 57 -9.58 -11.22 -11.09
C ALA A 57 -9.71 -12.64 -11.66
N ALA A 58 -10.26 -13.55 -10.86
CA ALA A 58 -10.64 -14.87 -11.35
C ALA A 58 -11.72 -14.73 -12.45
N VAL A 59 -11.60 -15.54 -13.51
CA VAL A 59 -12.57 -15.55 -14.62
C VAL A 59 -13.98 -15.89 -14.12
N THR A 60 -14.08 -16.75 -13.11
CA THR A 60 -15.36 -17.09 -12.48
C THR A 60 -16.03 -15.86 -11.86
N SER A 61 -15.30 -15.05 -11.10
CA SER A 61 -15.83 -13.79 -10.53
C SER A 61 -16.26 -12.81 -11.61
N LEU A 62 -15.47 -12.68 -12.69
CA LEU A 62 -15.78 -11.79 -13.82
C LEU A 62 -17.07 -12.17 -14.56
N LYS A 63 -17.40 -13.46 -14.59
CA LYS A 63 -18.54 -13.97 -15.37
C LYS A 63 -19.81 -14.17 -14.54
N TYR A 64 -19.67 -14.43 -13.24
CA TYR A 64 -20.76 -14.96 -12.44
C TYR A 64 -21.04 -14.19 -11.13
N ALA A 65 -20.33 -13.10 -10.83
CA ALA A 65 -20.59 -12.29 -9.64
C ALA A 65 -21.19 -10.92 -9.99
N GLY A 66 -22.20 -10.50 -9.21
CA GLY A 66 -22.88 -9.21 -9.33
C GLY A 66 -24.03 -9.20 -10.37
N ARG A 67 -24.87 -8.16 -10.29
CA ARG A 67 -25.97 -7.85 -11.21
C ARG A 67 -25.66 -6.59 -12.02
N SER A 68 -26.52 -6.27 -12.99
CA SER A 68 -26.40 -5.00 -13.72
C SER A 68 -26.57 -3.80 -12.78
N ALA A 69 -25.94 -2.67 -13.12
CA ALA A 69 -25.95 -1.48 -12.29
C ALA A 69 -27.35 -0.83 -12.25
N GLU A 70 -28.09 -0.88 -13.36
CA GLU A 70 -29.42 -0.31 -13.53
C GLU A 70 -30.39 -0.84 -12.47
N ILE A 71 -30.37 -2.15 -12.23
CA ILE A 71 -31.27 -2.76 -11.25
C ILE A 71 -30.88 -2.35 -9.83
N GLY A 72 -29.58 -2.37 -9.52
CA GLY A 72 -29.10 -1.98 -8.19
C GLY A 72 -29.36 -0.50 -7.88
N VAL A 73 -29.15 0.39 -8.86
CA VAL A 73 -29.41 1.84 -8.69
C VAL A 73 -30.88 2.10 -8.43
N ALA A 74 -31.78 1.48 -9.22
CA ALA A 74 -33.21 1.60 -9.01
C ALA A 74 -33.64 1.06 -7.64
N GLU A 75 -33.18 -0.14 -7.26
CA GLU A 75 -33.49 -0.76 -5.96
C GLU A 75 -33.04 0.12 -4.78
N VAL A 76 -31.83 0.67 -4.85
CA VAL A 76 -31.29 1.58 -3.83
C VAL A 76 -32.07 2.90 -3.80
N HIS A 77 -32.34 3.50 -4.95
CA HIS A 77 -33.08 4.75 -5.01
C HIS A 77 -34.49 4.60 -4.41
N GLN A 78 -35.23 3.58 -4.82
CA GLN A 78 -36.58 3.28 -4.32
C GLN A 78 -36.57 3.02 -2.81
N ALA A 79 -35.63 2.20 -2.32
CA ALA A 79 -35.53 1.89 -0.90
C ALA A 79 -35.20 3.14 -0.05
N LEU A 80 -34.30 3.99 -0.50
CA LEU A 80 -33.95 5.23 0.20
C LEU A 80 -35.12 6.23 0.20
N CYS A 81 -35.87 6.35 -0.89
CA CYS A 81 -37.06 7.22 -0.97
C CYS A 81 -38.13 6.77 0.01
N ALA A 82 -38.46 5.47 0.01
CA ALA A 82 -39.47 4.89 0.88
C ALA A 82 -39.13 5.01 2.38
N ASN A 83 -37.85 5.16 2.73
CA ASN A 83 -37.38 5.29 4.11
C ASN A 83 -37.05 6.73 4.53
N GLY A 84 -37.26 7.72 3.64
CA GLY A 84 -36.93 9.12 3.89
C GLY A 84 -35.43 9.38 4.16
N LEU A 85 -34.58 8.63 3.46
CA LEU A 85 -33.13 8.72 3.55
C LEU A 85 -32.47 9.17 2.24
N ARG A 86 -33.25 9.38 1.17
CA ARG A 86 -32.71 9.67 -0.16
C ARG A 86 -31.98 11.02 -0.23
N ASP A 87 -32.44 12.02 0.50
CA ASP A 87 -31.74 13.30 0.67
C ASP A 87 -30.45 13.22 1.50
N LYS A 88 -30.25 12.15 2.29
CA LYS A 88 -29.05 12.03 3.14
C LYS A 88 -27.79 11.62 2.38
N VAL A 89 -27.94 11.03 1.19
CA VAL A 89 -26.83 10.43 0.45
C VAL A 89 -26.88 10.79 -1.03
N LEU A 90 -25.71 10.99 -1.63
CA LEU A 90 -25.59 10.99 -3.08
C LEU A 90 -25.51 9.54 -3.59
N LEU A 91 -26.32 9.20 -4.58
CA LEU A 91 -26.26 7.89 -5.22
C LEU A 91 -25.33 7.94 -6.44
N ARG A 92 -24.25 7.17 -6.43
CA ARG A 92 -23.33 7.05 -7.57
C ARG A 92 -23.56 5.75 -8.33
N CYS A 93 -23.62 5.82 -9.65
CA CYS A 93 -23.67 4.65 -10.52
C CYS A 93 -22.28 4.35 -11.12
N SER A 94 -21.83 3.10 -11.00
CA SER A 94 -20.69 2.55 -11.76
C SER A 94 -21.19 1.46 -12.72
N GLY A 95 -21.79 1.87 -13.84
CA GLY A 95 -22.36 0.97 -14.86
C GLY A 95 -21.50 0.77 -16.12
N ALA A 96 -20.18 1.01 -16.03
CA ALA A 96 -19.28 1.04 -17.19
C ALA A 96 -19.72 2.05 -18.29
N HIS A 97 -20.17 3.24 -17.85
CA HIS A 97 -20.65 4.32 -18.72
C HIS A 97 -19.69 4.66 -19.86
N GLN A 98 -20.25 4.88 -21.05
CA GLN A 98 -19.50 5.24 -22.27
C GLN A 98 -20.04 6.48 -22.97
N THR A 99 -21.32 6.80 -22.76
CA THR A 99 -22.05 7.84 -23.50
C THR A 99 -22.89 8.72 -22.57
N GLY A 100 -23.36 9.86 -23.07
CA GLY A 100 -24.36 10.68 -22.39
C GLY A 100 -25.68 9.93 -22.16
N SER A 101 -26.06 9.02 -23.07
CA SER A 101 -27.25 8.16 -22.90
C SER A 101 -27.19 7.32 -21.62
N ASP A 102 -26.02 6.74 -21.31
CA ASP A 102 -25.85 5.91 -20.11
C ASP A 102 -26.01 6.74 -18.83
N VAL A 103 -25.50 7.98 -18.86
CA VAL A 103 -25.63 8.97 -17.76
C VAL A 103 -27.10 9.29 -17.52
N ILE A 104 -27.85 9.62 -18.58
CA ILE A 104 -29.27 9.97 -18.46
C ILE A 104 -30.10 8.80 -17.97
N LYS A 105 -29.90 7.59 -18.51
CA LYS A 105 -30.63 6.40 -18.03
C LYS A 105 -30.37 6.15 -16.56
N SER A 106 -29.12 6.23 -16.11
CA SER A 106 -28.79 6.09 -14.69
C SER A 106 -29.40 7.18 -13.82
N ALA A 107 -29.46 8.43 -14.31
CA ALA A 107 -30.12 9.53 -13.62
C ALA A 107 -31.62 9.30 -13.46
N LEU A 108 -32.30 8.91 -14.53
CA LEU A 108 -33.73 8.56 -14.54
C LEU A 108 -34.04 7.40 -13.59
N LEU A 109 -33.11 6.46 -13.40
CA LEU A 109 -33.22 5.38 -12.41
C LEU A 109 -32.87 5.79 -10.97
N GLY A 110 -32.35 7.01 -10.76
CA GLY A 110 -32.15 7.60 -9.45
C GLY A 110 -30.71 8.03 -9.09
N ALA A 111 -29.73 7.88 -9.97
CA ALA A 111 -28.34 8.27 -9.70
C ALA A 111 -28.11 9.79 -9.75
N ASP A 112 -27.19 10.28 -8.91
CA ASP A 112 -26.73 11.67 -8.83
C ASP A 112 -25.36 11.91 -9.45
N SER A 113 -24.53 10.86 -9.50
CA SER A 113 -23.17 10.93 -10.00
C SER A 113 -22.79 9.64 -10.72
N PHE A 114 -21.79 9.74 -11.61
CA PHE A 114 -21.49 8.69 -12.58
C PHE A 114 -19.99 8.41 -12.59
N GLU A 115 -19.61 7.15 -12.44
CA GLU A 115 -18.22 6.70 -12.46
C GLU A 115 -17.85 6.18 -13.86
N PHE A 116 -16.68 6.62 -14.35
CA PHE A 116 -16.07 6.20 -15.61
C PHE A 116 -14.72 5.55 -15.32
N GLY A 117 -14.57 4.28 -15.67
CA GLY A 117 -13.31 3.52 -15.51
C GLY A 117 -12.71 3.18 -16.87
N THR A 118 -13.21 2.10 -17.49
CA THR A 118 -12.69 1.56 -18.75
C THR A 118 -12.60 2.60 -19.86
N THR A 119 -13.66 3.38 -20.09
CA THR A 119 -13.68 4.39 -21.17
C THR A 119 -12.68 5.51 -20.92
N ALA A 120 -12.51 5.93 -19.65
CA ALA A 120 -11.49 6.91 -19.28
C ALA A 120 -10.08 6.36 -19.56
N LEU A 121 -9.82 5.09 -19.22
CA LEU A 121 -8.55 4.42 -19.55
C LEU A 121 -8.34 4.29 -21.07
N MET A 122 -9.39 4.08 -21.87
CA MET A 122 -9.29 4.06 -23.34
C MET A 122 -8.88 5.42 -23.90
N MET A 123 -9.37 6.52 -23.34
CA MET A 123 -8.92 7.87 -23.72
C MET A 123 -7.45 8.11 -23.37
N LEU A 124 -6.94 7.37 -22.37
CA LEU A 124 -5.52 7.32 -21.99
C LEU A 124 -4.75 6.18 -22.70
N LYS A 125 -5.18 5.79 -23.91
CA LYS A 125 -4.57 4.78 -24.79
C LYS A 125 -4.74 3.31 -24.40
N CYS A 126 -5.65 2.95 -23.49
CA CYS A 126 -5.99 1.54 -23.31
C CYS A 126 -6.53 0.95 -24.63
N VAL A 127 -5.83 -0.05 -25.15
CA VAL A 127 -6.22 -0.79 -26.37
C VAL A 127 -7.05 -2.04 -26.07
N MET A 128 -7.53 -2.20 -24.84
CA MET A 128 -8.34 -3.34 -24.39
C MET A 128 -7.69 -4.71 -24.61
N ALA A 129 -6.36 -4.79 -24.47
CA ALA A 129 -5.58 -6.03 -24.63
C ALA A 129 -5.88 -7.12 -23.58
N LYS A 130 -6.53 -6.76 -22.46
CA LYS A 130 -6.86 -7.65 -21.32
C LYS A 130 -5.66 -8.38 -20.69
N ASN A 131 -4.47 -7.81 -20.83
CA ASN A 131 -3.23 -8.29 -20.21
C ASN A 131 -2.76 -7.39 -19.06
N CYS A 132 -3.71 -6.77 -18.35
CA CYS A 132 -3.43 -5.75 -17.34
C CYS A 132 -2.54 -6.26 -16.19
N ASN A 133 -2.67 -7.53 -15.82
CA ASN A 133 -1.92 -8.21 -14.77
C ASN A 133 -0.59 -8.82 -15.22
N ILE A 134 -0.28 -8.79 -16.52
CA ILE A 134 0.93 -9.42 -17.08
C ILE A 134 1.83 -8.36 -17.72
N LYS A 135 1.39 -7.79 -18.85
CA LYS A 135 2.18 -6.84 -19.63
C LYS A 135 1.24 -5.91 -20.42
N CYS A 136 1.04 -4.70 -19.92
CA CYS A 136 0.21 -3.70 -20.54
C CYS A 136 0.99 -3.07 -21.70
N PRO A 137 0.48 -3.15 -22.95
CA PRO A 137 1.15 -2.54 -24.10
C PRO A 137 1.05 -1.00 -24.11
N ALA A 138 0.14 -0.43 -23.31
CA ALA A 138 -0.11 1.01 -23.24
C ALA A 138 0.50 1.69 -21.99
N GLY A 139 1.19 0.94 -21.13
CA GLY A 139 1.84 1.49 -19.95
C GLY A 139 0.91 1.89 -18.80
N LEU A 140 -0.37 1.54 -18.85
CA LEU A 140 -1.38 1.97 -17.86
C LEU A 140 -1.33 1.22 -16.54
N THR A 141 -1.15 -0.11 -16.59
CA THR A 141 -1.21 -0.98 -15.39
C THR A 141 0.09 -1.69 -15.09
N THR A 142 0.96 -1.82 -16.10
CA THR A 142 2.35 -2.29 -16.02
C THR A 142 3.14 -1.63 -17.14
N ASN A 143 4.48 -1.68 -17.10
CA ASN A 143 5.38 -1.02 -18.05
C ASN A 143 5.17 0.51 -18.13
N PRO A 144 5.23 1.26 -17.00
CA PRO A 144 5.00 2.70 -17.01
C PRO A 144 5.89 3.47 -17.99
N GLU A 145 7.02 2.90 -18.39
CA GLU A 145 7.94 3.43 -19.41
C GLU A 145 7.33 3.68 -20.79
N VAL A 146 6.31 2.91 -21.20
CA VAL A 146 5.66 3.08 -22.51
C VAL A 146 4.41 3.94 -22.45
N PHE A 147 4.07 4.48 -21.28
CA PHE A 147 2.89 5.32 -21.14
C PHE A 147 3.09 6.67 -21.84
N ASP A 148 2.22 6.95 -22.81
CA ASP A 148 2.20 8.21 -23.58
C ASP A 148 0.76 8.73 -23.68
N GLY A 149 0.01 8.69 -22.58
CA GLY A 149 -1.37 9.17 -22.52
C GLY A 149 -1.45 10.69 -22.48
N ASP A 150 -2.44 11.27 -23.17
CA ASP A 150 -2.70 12.71 -23.14
C ASP A 150 -3.90 13.02 -22.22
N PRO A 151 -3.70 13.69 -21.07
CA PRO A 151 -4.80 14.05 -20.17
C PRO A 151 -5.85 14.95 -20.84
N ARG A 152 -5.48 15.70 -21.89
CA ARG A 152 -6.42 16.54 -22.65
C ARG A 152 -7.42 15.70 -23.45
N ALA A 153 -7.03 14.52 -23.92
CA ALA A 153 -7.94 13.60 -24.60
C ALA A 153 -9.03 13.09 -23.64
N MET A 154 -8.65 12.74 -22.41
CA MET A 154 -9.60 12.36 -21.36
C MET A 154 -10.51 13.53 -20.99
N ALA A 155 -9.96 14.74 -20.83
CA ALA A 155 -10.75 15.93 -20.55
C ALA A 155 -11.77 16.21 -21.67
N GLN A 156 -11.35 16.15 -22.94
CA GLN A 156 -12.24 16.35 -24.09
C GLN A 156 -13.35 15.31 -24.14
N TYR A 157 -13.06 14.04 -23.85
CA TYR A 157 -14.08 13.01 -23.74
C TYR A 157 -15.13 13.36 -22.69
N LEU A 158 -14.72 13.75 -21.48
CA LEU A 158 -15.67 14.13 -20.42
C LEU A 158 -16.49 15.37 -20.77
N LEU A 159 -15.91 16.34 -21.49
CA LEU A 159 -16.64 17.49 -22.02
C LEU A 159 -17.70 17.08 -23.05
N ASN A 160 -17.37 16.14 -23.94
CA ASN A 160 -18.31 15.62 -24.93
C ASN A 160 -19.47 14.87 -24.24
N ILE A 161 -19.18 14.04 -23.23
CA ILE A 161 -20.21 13.37 -22.42
C ILE A 161 -21.13 14.40 -21.76
N ALA A 162 -20.57 15.45 -21.16
CA ALA A 162 -21.36 16.51 -20.55
C ALA A 162 -22.22 17.26 -21.58
N HIS A 163 -21.71 17.47 -22.79
CA HIS A 163 -22.47 18.09 -23.89
C HIS A 163 -23.64 17.22 -24.33
N GLU A 164 -23.40 15.95 -24.67
CA GLU A 164 -24.41 14.97 -25.07
C GLU A 164 -25.48 14.80 -23.97
N THR A 165 -25.07 14.75 -22.70
CA THR A 165 -25.99 14.70 -21.55
C THR A 165 -26.93 15.91 -21.53
N ARG A 166 -26.44 17.12 -21.84
CA ARG A 166 -27.27 18.33 -21.88
C ARG A 166 -28.24 18.32 -23.06
N GLU A 167 -27.82 17.81 -24.22
CA GLU A 167 -28.69 17.64 -25.38
C GLU A 167 -29.86 16.71 -25.05
N LEU A 168 -29.57 15.54 -24.46
CA LEU A 168 -30.58 14.57 -24.06
C LEU A 168 -31.52 15.10 -22.96
N LEU A 169 -31.01 15.86 -21.99
CA LEU A 169 -31.86 16.54 -21.00
C LEU A 169 -32.84 17.51 -21.68
N ALA A 170 -32.34 18.31 -22.63
CA ALA A 170 -33.16 19.27 -23.35
C ALA A 170 -34.23 18.57 -24.21
N GLU A 171 -33.90 17.45 -24.85
CA GLU A 171 -34.87 16.62 -25.59
C GLU A 171 -35.98 16.08 -24.69
N LEU A 172 -35.64 15.70 -23.45
CA LEU A 172 -36.61 15.25 -22.44
C LEU A 172 -37.35 16.42 -21.75
N GLY A 173 -37.03 17.67 -22.06
CA GLY A 173 -37.61 18.86 -21.45
C GLY A 173 -37.14 19.13 -20.01
N LEU A 174 -36.01 18.55 -19.60
CA LEU A 174 -35.42 18.68 -18.27
C LEU A 174 -34.27 19.68 -18.29
N ARG A 175 -34.13 20.49 -17.24
CA ARG A 175 -33.10 21.54 -17.15
C ARG A 175 -31.84 21.09 -16.41
N SER A 176 -31.89 19.97 -15.70
CA SER A 176 -30.76 19.45 -14.95
C SER A 176 -30.86 17.95 -14.67
N LEU A 177 -29.72 17.32 -14.35
CA LEU A 177 -29.68 15.94 -13.86
C LEU A 177 -30.47 15.74 -12.56
N ARG A 178 -30.61 16.79 -11.74
CA ARG A 178 -31.43 16.74 -10.53
C ARG A 178 -32.92 16.60 -10.86
N GLU A 179 -33.41 17.28 -11.91
CA GLU A 179 -34.79 17.11 -12.39
C GLU A 179 -35.03 15.74 -13.03
N ALA A 180 -33.98 15.11 -13.58
CA ALA A 180 -34.06 13.76 -14.13
C ALA A 180 -34.09 12.68 -13.05
N ARG A 181 -33.57 12.95 -11.84
CA ARG A 181 -33.43 11.96 -10.77
C ARG A 181 -34.75 11.22 -10.52
N GLY A 182 -34.74 9.89 -10.70
CA GLY A 182 -35.86 9.03 -10.35
C GLY A 182 -37.09 9.15 -11.27
N ARG A 183 -36.99 9.92 -12.35
CA ARG A 183 -38.04 10.06 -13.38
C ARG A 183 -38.08 8.84 -14.30
N SER A 184 -38.21 7.65 -13.71
CA SER A 184 -38.28 6.39 -14.45
C SER A 184 -39.56 6.27 -15.28
N ASP A 185 -40.54 7.16 -15.08
CA ASP A 185 -41.70 7.36 -15.97
C ASP A 185 -41.30 7.78 -17.40
N LEU A 186 -40.10 8.34 -17.58
CA LEU A 186 -39.55 8.69 -18.89
C LEU A 186 -38.83 7.52 -19.59
N LEU A 187 -38.78 6.34 -18.94
CA LEU A 187 -38.24 5.11 -19.50
C LEU A 187 -39.36 4.14 -19.85
N GLN A 188 -39.24 3.46 -20.98
CA GLN A 188 -40.18 2.43 -21.41
C GLN A 188 -39.45 1.17 -21.88
N LEU A 189 -40.07 0.02 -21.65
CA LEU A 189 -39.58 -1.23 -22.20
C LEU A 189 -39.80 -1.24 -23.71
N LEU A 190 -38.80 -1.70 -24.45
CA LEU A 190 -38.88 -1.78 -25.91
C LEU A 190 -39.96 -2.78 -26.32
N ASP A 191 -41.06 -2.27 -26.87
CA ASP A 191 -42.09 -3.06 -27.53
C ASP A 191 -41.78 -3.14 -29.03
N HIS A 192 -41.03 -4.17 -29.43
CA HIS A 192 -40.57 -4.33 -30.81
C HIS A 192 -40.81 -5.77 -31.30
N PRO A 193 -41.27 -5.99 -32.56
CA PRO A 193 -41.57 -7.32 -33.09
C PRO A 193 -40.40 -8.32 -33.06
N SER A 194 -39.16 -7.83 -33.06
CA SER A 194 -37.95 -8.65 -33.00
C SER A 194 -37.48 -9.00 -31.58
N SER A 195 -38.17 -8.54 -30.54
CA SER A 195 -37.84 -8.87 -29.15
C SER A 195 -38.16 -10.35 -28.87
N VAL A 196 -37.14 -11.15 -28.60
CA VAL A 196 -37.28 -12.58 -28.23
C VAL A 196 -37.23 -12.72 -26.72
N GLY A 197 -38.32 -13.20 -26.13
CA GLY A 197 -38.51 -13.31 -24.67
C GLY A 197 -39.22 -12.09 -24.07
N LYS A 198 -39.65 -12.21 -22.80
CA LYS A 198 -40.28 -11.11 -22.04
C LYS A 198 -39.53 -10.92 -20.73
N LEU A 199 -38.71 -9.87 -20.66
CA LEU A 199 -38.17 -9.38 -19.38
C LEU A 199 -39.18 -8.39 -18.79
N ASP A 200 -39.71 -8.70 -17.62
CA ASP A 200 -40.56 -7.78 -16.89
C ASP A 200 -39.72 -6.94 -15.93
N LEU A 201 -39.33 -5.73 -16.38
CA LEU A 201 -38.56 -4.78 -15.57
C LEU A 201 -39.43 -3.67 -14.99
N ARG A 202 -40.76 -3.82 -14.97
CA ARG A 202 -41.66 -2.77 -14.47
C ARG A 202 -41.39 -2.40 -13.02
N ALA A 203 -41.01 -3.36 -12.17
CA ALA A 203 -40.60 -3.10 -10.80
C ALA A 203 -39.40 -2.13 -10.72
N MET A 204 -38.40 -2.31 -11.60
CA MET A 204 -37.23 -1.42 -11.71
C MET A 204 -37.63 0.00 -12.14
N LEU A 205 -38.67 0.14 -12.96
CA LEU A 205 -39.15 1.43 -13.47
C LEU A 205 -40.19 2.09 -12.55
N THR A 206 -40.48 1.53 -11.38
CA THR A 206 -41.43 2.12 -10.43
C THR A 206 -40.91 3.46 -9.93
N VAL A 207 -41.70 4.52 -10.13
CA VAL A 207 -41.50 5.82 -9.48
C VAL A 207 -42.01 5.70 -8.05
N VAL A 208 -41.14 6.00 -7.07
CA VAL A 208 -41.47 5.98 -5.65
C VAL A 208 -41.41 7.40 -5.13
N ASP A 209 -42.50 7.88 -4.53
CA ASP A 209 -42.54 9.19 -3.91
C ASP A 209 -41.53 9.27 -2.76
N GLU A 210 -40.74 10.33 -2.74
CA GLU A 210 -39.74 10.55 -1.69
C GLU A 210 -40.43 10.99 -0.39
N VAL A 211 -40.20 10.23 0.69
CA VAL A 211 -40.64 10.63 2.03
C VAL A 211 -39.71 11.72 2.53
N HIS A 212 -40.15 12.99 2.47
CA HIS A 212 -39.34 14.10 2.96
C HIS A 212 -39.43 14.21 4.49
N VAL A 213 -38.27 14.27 5.16
CA VAL A 213 -38.18 14.43 6.63
C VAL A 213 -37.74 15.86 6.91
N GLU A 214 -38.62 16.68 7.52
CA GLU A 214 -38.34 18.11 7.74
C GLU A 214 -37.11 18.36 8.61
N ASN A 215 -36.91 17.54 9.66
CA ASN A 215 -35.82 17.69 10.62
C ASN A 215 -35.04 16.36 10.75
N PRO A 216 -34.22 15.99 9.76
CA PRO A 216 -33.54 14.71 9.78
C PRO A 216 -32.44 14.70 10.84
N VAL A 217 -32.48 13.69 11.72
CA VAL A 217 -31.37 13.42 12.65
C VAL A 217 -30.28 12.65 11.91
N TYR A 218 -29.04 13.12 12.03
CA TYR A 218 -27.86 12.45 11.50
C TYR A 218 -27.09 11.78 12.63
N LEU A 219 -26.37 10.71 12.30
CA LEU A 219 -25.45 10.12 13.25
C LEU A 219 -24.32 11.13 13.52
N GLU A 220 -24.31 11.69 14.72
CA GLU A 220 -23.29 12.63 15.14
C GLU A 220 -21.95 11.92 15.31
N LYS A 221 -20.89 12.59 14.85
CA LYS A 221 -19.51 12.24 15.14
C LYS A 221 -19.09 13.04 16.38
N ASP A 222 -18.42 12.40 17.33
CA ASP A 222 -17.96 13.07 18.55
C ASP A 222 -16.43 13.01 18.61
N TYR A 223 -15.80 14.17 18.39
CA TYR A 223 -14.36 14.40 18.49
C TYR A 223 -14.03 15.53 19.46
N THR A 224 -14.94 15.81 20.40
CA THR A 224 -14.82 16.95 21.32
C THR A 224 -13.49 16.95 22.10
N LEU A 225 -13.00 15.78 22.49
CA LEU A 225 -11.70 15.62 23.14
C LEU A 225 -10.55 15.99 22.19
N ASP A 226 -10.52 15.42 20.98
CA ASP A 226 -9.50 15.70 19.97
C ASP A 226 -9.48 17.17 19.55
N ASP A 227 -10.64 17.80 19.34
CA ASP A 227 -10.76 19.24 19.00
C ASP A 227 -10.24 20.14 20.15
N GLY A 228 -10.52 19.77 21.41
CA GLY A 228 -10.00 20.47 22.59
C GLY A 228 -8.48 20.36 22.69
N TRP A 229 -7.96 19.14 22.55
CA TRP A 229 -6.53 18.87 22.54
C TRP A 229 -5.79 19.55 21.39
N LEU A 230 -6.41 19.66 20.21
CA LEU A 230 -5.85 20.41 19.09
C LEU A 230 -5.68 21.89 19.44
N THR A 231 -6.65 22.46 20.15
CA THR A 231 -6.60 23.87 20.59
C THR A 231 -5.45 24.09 21.57
N GLU A 232 -5.32 23.22 22.57
CA GLU A 232 -4.21 23.26 23.53
C GLU A 232 -2.85 23.05 22.86
N LEU A 233 -2.76 22.11 21.91
CA LEU A 233 -1.55 21.85 21.14
C LEU A 233 -1.11 23.07 20.33
N ARG A 234 -2.05 23.72 19.61
CA ARG A 234 -1.75 24.93 18.83
C ARG A 234 -1.18 26.03 19.71
N ALA A 235 -1.85 26.29 20.84
CA ALA A 235 -1.42 27.31 21.80
C ALA A 235 -0.02 27.01 22.37
N ALA A 236 0.28 25.76 22.69
CA ALA A 236 1.56 25.38 23.28
C ALA A 236 2.70 25.31 22.25
N LEU A 237 2.54 24.52 21.19
CA LEU A 237 3.62 24.16 20.27
C LEU A 237 3.80 25.15 19.12
N LEU A 238 2.71 25.74 18.61
CA LEU A 238 2.77 26.63 17.45
C LEU A 238 2.92 28.08 17.89
N ASP A 239 2.04 28.55 18.78
CA ASP A 239 2.02 29.95 19.21
C ASP A 239 3.01 30.21 20.36
N GLY A 240 3.07 29.29 21.32
CA GLY A 240 3.89 29.40 22.54
C GLY A 240 5.34 28.96 22.37
N GLY A 241 5.69 28.28 21.27
CA GLY A 241 7.04 27.79 20.99
C GLY A 241 7.54 26.69 21.94
N ALA A 242 6.64 26.00 22.66
CA ALA A 242 7.02 24.86 23.49
C ALA A 242 7.53 23.69 22.63
N THR A 243 8.45 22.90 23.18
CA THR A 243 8.97 21.69 22.51
C THR A 243 8.15 20.44 22.79
N GLN A 244 7.22 20.52 23.75
CA GLN A 244 6.40 19.41 24.22
C GLN A 244 5.09 19.93 24.82
N VAL A 245 4.03 19.13 24.73
CA VAL A 245 2.72 19.37 25.34
C VAL A 245 2.20 18.10 26.00
N HIS A 246 1.60 18.24 27.19
CA HIS A 246 0.92 17.18 27.92
C HIS A 246 -0.59 17.44 27.88
N LEU A 247 -1.34 16.44 27.45
CA LEU A 247 -2.77 16.50 27.19
C LEU A 247 -3.48 15.33 27.90
N GLY A 248 -4.79 15.43 28.07
CA GLY A 248 -5.59 14.35 28.63
C GLY A 248 -5.46 14.15 30.15
N GLY A 249 -4.62 14.92 30.85
CA GLY A 249 -4.47 14.84 32.30
C GLY A 249 -5.81 14.87 33.03
N GLY A 250 -6.14 13.79 33.76
CA GLY A 250 -7.40 13.65 34.50
C GLY A 250 -8.62 13.22 33.65
N VAL A 251 -8.45 12.95 32.36
CA VAL A 251 -9.54 12.46 31.49
C VAL A 251 -9.80 10.98 31.75
N ILE A 252 -11.04 10.67 32.11
CA ILE A 252 -11.57 9.31 32.28
C ILE A 252 -12.44 9.00 31.06
N LEU A 253 -12.01 8.06 30.24
CA LEU A 253 -12.73 7.61 29.05
C LEU A 253 -13.78 6.56 29.42
N GLY A 254 -14.92 6.62 28.73
CA GLY A 254 -15.91 5.56 28.67
C GLY A 254 -16.03 4.95 27.27
N ASN A 255 -16.75 3.84 27.15
CA ASN A 255 -16.84 3.07 25.90
C ASN A 255 -17.52 3.82 24.74
N ARG A 256 -18.06 5.01 25.01
CA ARG A 256 -18.64 5.95 24.05
C ARG A 256 -17.58 6.86 23.41
N ASN A 257 -16.44 7.05 24.06
CA ASN A 257 -15.32 7.82 23.51
C ASN A 257 -14.59 6.98 22.47
N LYS A 258 -14.97 7.17 21.20
CA LYS A 258 -14.50 6.41 20.05
C LYS A 258 -13.45 7.19 19.29
N THR A 259 -12.50 6.49 18.68
CA THR A 259 -11.48 7.09 17.80
C THR A 259 -10.65 8.18 18.51
N VAL A 260 -10.51 8.09 19.83
CA VAL A 260 -9.80 9.10 20.65
C VAL A 260 -8.35 9.22 20.21
N GLY A 261 -7.91 10.45 19.95
CA GLY A 261 -6.58 10.79 19.46
C GLY A 261 -6.39 10.65 17.96
N GLY A 262 -7.32 10.01 17.24
CA GLY A 262 -7.16 9.76 15.82
C GLY A 262 -7.46 10.95 14.93
N GLN A 263 -8.37 11.84 15.33
CA GLN A 263 -8.57 13.09 14.60
C GLN A 263 -7.38 14.03 14.84
N LEU A 264 -6.92 14.12 16.09
CA LEU A 264 -5.74 14.92 16.43
C LEU A 264 -4.50 14.49 15.63
N ALA A 265 -4.26 13.18 15.49
CA ALA A 265 -3.13 12.67 14.70
C ALA A 265 -3.18 13.13 13.23
N ILE A 266 -4.35 13.06 12.60
CA ILE A 266 -4.54 13.54 11.22
C ILE A 266 -4.40 15.06 11.13
N ASP A 267 -4.94 15.79 12.12
CA ASP A 267 -4.86 17.25 12.14
C ASP A 267 -3.40 17.72 12.32
N ILE A 268 -2.58 17.02 13.13
CA ILE A 268 -1.13 17.26 13.24
C ILE A 268 -0.45 17.07 11.89
N GLU A 269 -0.70 15.95 11.20
CA GLU A 269 -0.12 15.69 9.87
C GLU A 269 -0.50 16.79 8.88
N ARG A 270 -1.77 17.20 8.87
CA ARG A 270 -2.30 18.25 7.99
C ARG A 270 -1.63 19.59 8.26
N ILE A 271 -1.51 19.98 9.53
CA ILE A 271 -0.90 21.25 9.92
C ILE A 271 0.55 21.31 9.45
N LEU A 272 1.34 20.29 9.79
CA LEU A 272 2.78 20.28 9.53
C LEU A 272 3.12 20.20 8.03
N ASN A 273 2.32 19.48 7.23
CA ASN A 273 2.66 19.22 5.83
C ASN A 273 1.85 20.01 4.81
N HIS A 274 0.75 20.65 5.21
CA HIS A 274 -0.16 21.34 4.28
C HIS A 274 -0.57 22.76 4.72
N GLU A 275 -0.42 23.16 6.00
CA GLU A 275 -0.85 24.49 6.47
C GLU A 275 0.33 25.43 6.77
N LEU A 276 1.40 24.96 7.42
CA LEU A 276 2.51 25.82 7.89
C LEU A 276 3.56 26.17 6.81
N GLY A 277 3.63 25.41 5.71
CA GLY A 277 4.64 25.60 4.67
C GLY A 277 6.05 25.22 5.14
N ASP A 278 7.03 26.12 4.90
CA ASP A 278 8.45 25.84 5.20
C ASP A 278 8.82 26.16 6.66
N GLU A 279 8.08 27.05 7.33
CA GLU A 279 8.32 27.43 8.74
C GLU A 279 7.75 26.36 9.69
N LEU A 280 8.64 25.58 10.29
CA LEU A 280 8.27 24.52 11.24
C LEU A 280 8.41 24.99 12.69
N PRO A 281 7.52 24.53 13.60
CA PRO A 281 7.68 24.78 15.03
C PRO A 281 8.94 24.09 15.56
N ALA A 282 9.48 24.59 16.68
CA ALA A 282 10.74 24.09 17.26
C ALA A 282 10.72 22.59 17.60
N ALA A 283 9.54 22.02 17.84
CA ALA A 283 9.36 20.60 18.14
C ALA A 283 9.32 19.69 16.90
N ALA A 284 9.22 20.27 15.70
CA ALA A 284 9.10 19.52 14.45
C ALA A 284 10.45 19.31 13.76
N LEU A 285 10.56 18.15 13.11
CA LEU A 285 11.68 17.70 12.32
C LEU A 285 11.23 17.50 10.87
N ARG A 286 12.18 17.48 9.94
CA ARG A 286 11.94 17.19 8.53
C ARG A 286 12.87 16.07 8.07
N ASP A 287 12.32 15.07 7.38
CA ASP A 287 13.14 14.01 6.80
C ASP A 287 13.75 14.42 5.44
N ASP A 288 14.58 13.53 4.89
CA ASP A 288 15.23 13.65 3.58
C ASP A 288 14.26 13.76 2.39
N ARG A 289 12.97 13.51 2.59
CA ARG A 289 11.92 13.63 1.56
C ARG A 289 11.10 14.92 1.70
N GLY A 290 11.38 15.69 2.74
CA GLY A 290 10.67 16.92 3.04
C GLY A 290 9.42 16.75 3.89
N ARG A 291 9.07 15.53 4.36
CA ARG A 291 7.93 15.34 5.27
C ARG A 291 8.27 15.92 6.64
N ALA A 292 7.39 16.77 7.15
CA ALA A 292 7.49 17.33 8.50
C ALA A 292 6.72 16.46 9.51
N PHE A 293 7.29 16.26 10.69
CA PHE A 293 6.70 15.47 11.78
C PHE A 293 7.24 15.94 13.13
N PHE A 294 6.55 15.64 14.23
CA PHE A 294 7.05 15.99 15.57
C PHE A 294 8.10 15.00 16.07
N ALA A 295 9.06 15.50 16.85
CA ALA A 295 10.03 14.66 17.53
C ALA A 295 9.33 13.65 18.49
N PRO A 296 9.92 12.48 18.77
CA PRO A 296 9.30 11.48 19.63
C PRO A 296 8.90 12.04 21.00
N GLY A 297 7.63 11.84 21.39
CA GLY A 297 7.12 12.26 22.70
C GLY A 297 6.81 13.75 22.84
N THR A 298 6.81 14.51 21.74
CA THR A 298 6.37 15.92 21.73
C THR A 298 4.92 16.09 22.19
N VAL A 299 4.02 15.19 21.79
CA VAL A 299 2.61 15.23 22.19
C VAL A 299 2.33 14.03 23.09
N GLN A 300 2.15 14.27 24.39
CA GLN A 300 1.89 13.20 25.36
C GLN A 300 0.44 13.27 25.81
N ILE A 301 -0.30 12.20 25.58
CA ILE A 301 -1.71 12.09 25.93
C ILE A 301 -1.87 10.97 26.94
N GLU A 302 -2.31 11.31 28.15
CA GLU A 302 -2.54 10.33 29.21
C GLU A 302 -4.04 10.25 29.52
N THR A 303 -4.59 9.05 29.60
CA THR A 303 -6.02 8.83 29.89
C THR A 303 -6.23 7.59 30.75
N THR A 304 -7.41 7.46 31.36
CA THR A 304 -7.79 6.28 32.15
C THR A 304 -9.19 5.78 31.80
N GLY A 305 -9.58 4.59 32.27
CA GLY A 305 -10.97 4.12 32.19
C GLY A 305 -11.20 3.00 31.18
N SER A 306 -12.27 3.10 30.39
CA SER A 306 -12.62 2.09 29.37
C SER A 306 -12.86 2.78 28.03
N ALA A 307 -11.81 2.92 27.22
CA ALA A 307 -11.90 3.57 25.92
C ALA A 307 -12.78 2.79 24.94
N GLY A 308 -13.52 3.51 24.09
CA GLY A 308 -14.35 2.94 23.04
C GLY A 308 -13.54 2.33 21.90
N LEU A 309 -14.23 2.08 20.79
CA LEU A 309 -13.63 1.52 19.57
C LEU A 309 -12.57 2.46 18.98
N SER A 310 -11.55 1.89 18.36
CA SER A 310 -10.54 2.61 17.57
C SER A 310 -9.70 3.63 18.34
N PHE A 311 -9.45 3.40 19.63
CA PHE A 311 -8.51 4.20 20.42
C PHE A 311 -7.14 4.31 19.71
N ALA A 312 -6.60 5.52 19.62
CA ALA A 312 -5.33 5.80 18.94
C ALA A 312 -5.27 5.38 17.46
N ALA A 313 -6.42 5.32 16.77
CA ALA A 313 -6.44 5.11 15.32
C ALA A 313 -5.62 6.20 14.62
N PHE A 314 -4.87 5.83 13.58
CA PHE A 314 -4.02 6.75 12.81
C PHE A 314 -2.92 7.48 13.61
N CYS A 315 -2.59 7.02 14.82
CA CYS A 315 -1.49 7.59 15.62
C CYS A 315 -0.23 7.77 14.76
N ASN A 316 0.37 8.97 14.80
CA ASN A 316 1.49 9.35 13.95
C ASN A 316 2.70 9.81 14.78
N ASP A 317 3.79 10.12 14.08
CA ASP A 317 5.06 10.50 14.65
C ASP A 317 4.97 11.66 15.65
N GLY A 318 5.64 11.47 16.79
CA GLY A 318 5.72 12.44 17.87
C GLY A 318 4.58 12.35 18.89
N ILE A 319 3.53 11.57 18.62
CA ILE A 319 2.46 11.30 19.60
C ILE A 319 2.84 10.09 20.48
N ARG A 320 2.67 10.25 21.79
CA ARG A 320 2.70 9.17 22.79
C ARG A 320 1.34 9.14 23.50
N MET A 321 0.58 8.07 23.29
CA MET A 321 -0.71 7.85 23.95
C MET A 321 -0.58 6.77 25.03
N THR A 322 -0.74 7.14 26.29
CA THR A 322 -0.75 6.22 27.42
C THR A 322 -2.17 6.11 27.98
N HIS A 323 -2.71 4.89 28.01
CA HIS A 323 -4.00 4.59 28.59
C HIS A 323 -3.87 3.58 29.73
N THR A 324 -4.36 3.91 30.91
CA THR A 324 -4.47 2.94 32.02
C THR A 324 -5.91 2.47 32.13
N GLY A 325 -6.19 1.24 31.72
CA GLY A 325 -7.56 0.77 31.59
C GLY A 325 -7.77 -0.27 30.50
N THR A 326 -8.96 -0.27 29.91
CA THR A 326 -9.33 -1.18 28.81
C THR A 326 -9.68 -0.39 27.56
N CYS A 327 -9.40 -0.95 26.40
CA CYS A 327 -9.81 -0.41 25.10
C CYS A 327 -10.62 -1.45 24.34
N ASN A 328 -11.67 -1.02 23.65
CA ASN A 328 -12.41 -1.93 22.76
C ASN A 328 -11.63 -2.18 21.45
N ASP A 329 -12.27 -2.83 20.48
CA ASP A 329 -11.67 -3.23 19.20
C ASP A 329 -11.04 -2.04 18.43
N GLY A 330 -9.98 -2.34 17.67
CA GLY A 330 -9.36 -1.42 16.72
C GLY A 330 -8.28 -0.48 17.29
N VAL A 331 -7.70 -0.79 18.45
CA VAL A 331 -6.59 -0.01 19.02
C VAL A 331 -5.47 0.16 18.00
N GLY A 332 -5.03 1.40 17.72
CA GLY A 332 -3.94 1.65 16.78
C GLY A 332 -4.24 1.27 15.33
N LYS A 333 -5.52 1.16 14.95
CA LYS A 333 -5.94 0.91 13.56
C LYS A 333 -5.32 1.96 12.62
N GLY A 334 -4.58 1.51 11.61
CA GLY A 334 -3.89 2.38 10.67
C GLY A 334 -2.81 3.29 11.28
N ALA A 335 -2.28 2.95 12.46
CA ALA A 335 -1.16 3.70 13.06
C ALA A 335 0.03 3.79 12.08
N ALA A 336 0.68 4.94 12.06
CA ALA A 336 1.70 5.34 11.10
C ALA A 336 2.97 5.90 11.78
N GLY A 337 3.06 5.82 13.10
CA GLY A 337 4.16 6.36 13.89
C GLY A 337 3.77 6.46 15.36
N GLY A 338 4.63 7.11 16.15
CA GLY A 338 4.35 7.38 17.55
C GLY A 338 4.35 6.14 18.44
N GLU A 339 3.83 6.29 19.66
CA GLU A 339 3.75 5.22 20.65
C GLU A 339 2.34 5.10 21.24
N ILE A 340 1.85 3.87 21.34
CA ILE A 340 0.58 3.52 21.98
C ILE A 340 0.87 2.58 23.15
N ILE A 341 0.48 2.98 24.36
CA ILE A 341 0.77 2.24 25.58
C ILE A 341 -0.54 1.99 26.31
N VAL A 342 -0.86 0.73 26.57
CA VAL A 342 -2.02 0.32 27.36
C VAL A 342 -1.53 -0.42 28.60
N ARG A 343 -1.73 0.21 29.77
CA ARG A 343 -1.34 -0.30 31.08
C ARG A 343 -2.52 -0.96 31.77
N SER A 344 -2.23 -2.00 32.54
CA SER A 344 -3.21 -2.68 33.36
C SER A 344 -3.63 -1.77 34.51
N PRO A 345 -4.94 -1.56 34.75
CA PRO A 345 -5.41 -0.88 35.95
C PRO A 345 -5.31 -1.76 37.22
N GLY A 346 -4.80 -3.00 37.10
CA GLY A 346 -4.84 -4.02 38.15
C GLY A 346 -6.18 -4.75 38.23
N GLY A 347 -6.27 -5.77 39.09
CA GLY A 347 -7.50 -6.52 39.35
C GLY A 347 -7.86 -7.61 38.33
N GLY A 348 -7.07 -7.80 37.27
CA GLY A 348 -7.19 -8.92 36.33
C GLY A 348 -6.69 -10.24 36.92
N SER A 349 -7.11 -11.36 36.33
CA SER A 349 -6.63 -12.70 36.68
C SER A 349 -5.37 -13.07 35.85
N PRO A 350 -4.37 -13.73 36.46
CA PRO A 350 -3.20 -14.25 35.74
C PRO A 350 -3.54 -15.46 34.85
N GLU A 351 -4.75 -16.02 34.98
CA GLU A 351 -5.22 -17.09 34.11
C GLU A 351 -5.38 -16.64 32.66
N ARG A 352 -5.31 -17.58 31.72
CA ARG A 352 -5.47 -17.29 30.29
C ARG A 352 -6.83 -16.63 30.03
N GLY A 353 -6.81 -15.44 29.45
CA GLY A 353 -8.02 -14.63 29.20
C GLY A 353 -8.50 -13.83 30.41
N GLY A 354 -7.82 -13.94 31.56
CA GLY A 354 -8.15 -13.24 32.80
C GLY A 354 -7.74 -11.77 32.84
N ASN A 355 -6.91 -11.30 31.89
CA ASN A 355 -6.44 -9.91 31.79
C ASN A 355 -6.46 -9.43 30.32
N VAL A 356 -7.64 -9.39 29.68
CA VAL A 356 -7.81 -8.83 28.33
C VAL A 356 -7.98 -7.31 28.43
N LEU A 357 -7.03 -6.56 27.89
CA LEU A 357 -7.04 -5.10 27.94
C LEU A 357 -7.48 -4.46 26.64
N ILE A 358 -7.23 -5.09 25.50
CA ILE A 358 -7.62 -4.55 24.19
C ILE A 358 -8.44 -5.55 23.38
N GLY A 359 -9.37 -5.04 22.60
CA GLY A 359 -10.26 -5.85 21.76
C GLY A 359 -9.60 -6.45 20.51
N ASN A 360 -10.44 -6.83 19.56
CA ASN A 360 -10.04 -7.41 18.28
C ASN A 360 -9.45 -6.34 17.34
N PHE A 361 -8.80 -6.77 16.24
CA PHE A 361 -8.34 -5.88 15.16
C PHE A 361 -7.40 -4.75 15.59
N ALA A 362 -6.74 -4.89 16.72
CA ALA A 362 -5.69 -3.95 17.09
C ALA A 362 -4.58 -3.96 16.02
N LEU A 363 -4.07 -2.77 15.68
CA LEU A 363 -3.07 -2.53 14.65
C LEU A 363 -3.47 -2.97 13.24
N PHE A 364 -4.78 -3.02 12.95
CA PHE A 364 -5.25 -3.35 11.62
C PHE A 364 -4.66 -2.38 10.58
N GLY A 365 -3.77 -2.90 9.72
CA GLY A 365 -3.16 -2.13 8.64
C GLY A 365 -2.15 -1.09 9.11
N ALA A 366 -1.64 -1.19 10.34
CA ALA A 366 -0.62 -0.27 10.84
C ALA A 366 0.65 -0.31 9.95
N THR A 367 1.29 0.83 9.77
CA THR A 367 2.42 1.05 8.85
C THR A 367 3.68 1.52 9.55
N GLY A 368 3.60 1.82 10.85
CA GLY A 368 4.72 2.26 11.69
C GLY A 368 4.29 2.47 13.13
N GLY A 369 5.23 2.94 13.95
CA GLY A 369 5.05 3.21 15.38
C GLY A 369 5.24 1.99 16.28
N ARG A 370 5.16 2.24 17.59
CA ARG A 370 5.32 1.22 18.64
C ARG A 370 4.03 1.05 19.44
N THR A 371 3.74 -0.16 19.88
CA THR A 371 2.56 -0.45 20.69
C THR A 371 2.88 -1.45 21.81
N PHE A 372 2.61 -1.06 23.05
CA PHE A 372 2.91 -1.86 24.23
C PHE A 372 1.64 -2.09 25.05
N VAL A 373 1.29 -3.35 25.29
CA VAL A 373 0.02 -3.73 25.93
C VAL A 373 0.29 -4.66 27.09
N GLU A 374 0.08 -4.16 28.31
CA GLU A 374 0.30 -4.87 29.58
C GLU A 374 -0.83 -5.87 29.90
N GLY A 375 -1.20 -6.67 28.90
CA GLY A 375 -2.31 -7.60 28.96
C GLY A 375 -2.57 -8.27 27.62
N ALA A 376 -3.66 -9.02 27.55
CA ALA A 376 -4.05 -9.73 26.35
C ALA A 376 -4.86 -8.86 25.38
N ALA A 377 -4.74 -9.17 24.10
CA ALA A 377 -5.56 -8.68 23.02
C ALA A 377 -6.57 -9.74 22.55
N GLY A 378 -7.63 -9.28 21.87
CA GLY A 378 -8.59 -10.14 21.18
C GLY A 378 -8.04 -10.81 19.93
N ASP A 379 -8.95 -11.23 19.05
CA ASP A 379 -8.63 -11.88 17.79
C ASP A 379 -8.04 -10.91 16.77
N ARG A 380 -7.26 -11.44 15.82
CA ARG A 380 -6.66 -10.71 14.69
C ARG A 380 -5.79 -9.53 15.12
N PHE A 381 -5.11 -9.68 16.25
CA PHE A 381 -4.06 -8.74 16.66
C PHE A 381 -3.01 -8.62 15.54
N ALA A 382 -2.68 -7.37 15.16
CA ALA A 382 -1.72 -7.05 14.11
C ALA A 382 -2.07 -7.61 12.71
N VAL A 383 -3.36 -7.78 12.41
CA VAL A 383 -3.80 -8.16 11.06
C VAL A 383 -3.39 -7.12 10.03
N ARG A 384 -2.77 -7.55 8.94
CA ARG A 384 -2.19 -6.66 7.92
C ARG A 384 -1.19 -5.63 8.45
N ASN A 385 -0.59 -5.87 9.62
CA ASN A 385 0.51 -5.03 10.09
C ASN A 385 1.61 -5.00 9.02
N SER A 386 2.01 -3.80 8.65
CA SER A 386 2.88 -3.50 7.54
C SER A 386 4.05 -2.63 7.97
N GLY A 387 4.32 -2.50 9.28
CA GLY A 387 5.47 -1.76 9.79
C GLY A 387 5.46 -1.40 11.27
N ALA A 388 4.39 -1.63 12.01
CA ALA A 388 4.35 -1.34 13.44
C ALA A 388 5.10 -2.42 14.25
N THR A 389 5.66 -1.99 15.37
CA THR A 389 6.29 -2.87 16.35
C THR A 389 5.43 -2.97 17.59
N ALA A 390 5.17 -4.19 18.06
CA ALA A 390 4.26 -4.39 19.17
C ALA A 390 4.71 -5.45 20.16
N VAL A 391 4.43 -5.22 21.44
CA VAL A 391 4.57 -6.20 22.52
C VAL A 391 3.25 -6.31 23.27
N VAL A 392 2.82 -7.55 23.49
CA VAL A 392 1.52 -7.88 24.09
C VAL A 392 1.63 -9.12 24.96
N GLU A 393 0.79 -9.25 25.98
CA GLU A 393 0.84 -10.34 26.95
C GLU A 393 -0.21 -11.44 26.73
N GLY A 394 -0.74 -11.51 25.52
CA GLY A 394 -1.63 -12.55 25.05
C GLY A 394 -2.37 -12.12 23.80
N VAL A 395 -2.72 -13.07 22.93
CA VAL A 395 -3.49 -12.80 21.71
C VAL A 395 -4.55 -13.87 21.48
N GLY A 396 -5.63 -13.48 20.82
CA GLY A 396 -6.67 -14.39 20.35
C GLY A 396 -6.28 -15.21 19.12
N ASP A 397 -7.28 -15.63 18.35
CA ASP A 397 -7.11 -16.34 17.08
C ASP A 397 -6.60 -15.39 15.97
N PHE A 398 -5.86 -15.96 15.02
CA PHE A 398 -5.40 -15.29 13.81
C PHE A 398 -4.47 -14.09 14.04
N ALA A 399 -3.63 -14.14 15.09
CA ALA A 399 -2.60 -13.13 15.31
C ALA A 399 -1.62 -13.05 14.12
N CYS A 400 -1.26 -11.82 13.74
CA CYS A 400 -0.39 -11.51 12.59
C CYS A 400 -0.89 -12.05 11.24
N GLU A 401 -2.20 -12.25 11.09
CA GLU A 401 -2.82 -12.64 9.82
C GLU A 401 -2.52 -11.56 8.74
N TYR A 402 -2.02 -11.97 7.58
CA TYR A 402 -1.63 -11.08 6.47
C TYR A 402 -0.59 -10.01 6.82
N MET A 403 0.20 -10.19 7.88
CA MET A 403 1.29 -9.27 8.22
C MET A 403 2.35 -9.25 7.11
N THR A 404 2.78 -8.04 6.71
CA THR A 404 3.73 -7.83 5.60
C THR A 404 5.02 -7.14 6.03
N ASN A 405 5.05 -6.53 7.23
CA ASN A 405 6.25 -5.99 7.86
C ASN A 405 5.99 -5.68 9.34
N GLY A 406 7.02 -5.26 10.07
CA GLY A 406 6.96 -4.93 11.51
C GLY A 406 7.54 -6.03 12.38
N ALA A 407 7.39 -5.90 13.70
CA ALA A 407 7.81 -6.91 14.67
C ALA A 407 6.75 -7.07 15.75
N VAL A 408 6.33 -8.30 16.05
CA VAL A 408 5.32 -8.55 17.09
C VAL A 408 5.86 -9.58 18.08
N LEU A 409 5.94 -9.20 19.36
CA LEU A 409 6.30 -10.09 20.46
C LEU A 409 5.08 -10.37 21.33
N ASN A 410 4.67 -11.63 21.42
CA ASN A 410 3.65 -12.09 22.34
C ASN A 410 4.28 -12.83 23.52
N LEU A 411 4.01 -12.35 24.73
CA LEU A 411 4.51 -12.94 25.97
C LEU A 411 3.54 -13.98 26.54
N GLY A 412 2.29 -14.02 26.09
CA GLY A 412 1.24 -14.84 26.70
C GLY A 412 0.62 -15.89 25.80
N GLY A 413 -0.62 -16.25 26.12
CA GLY A 413 -1.36 -17.24 25.35
C GLY A 413 -1.62 -16.78 23.91
N PHE A 414 -1.90 -17.74 23.02
CA PHE A 414 -2.19 -17.50 21.61
C PHE A 414 -3.27 -18.47 21.10
N GLY A 415 -4.07 -18.00 20.15
CA GLY A 415 -5.10 -18.77 19.45
C GLY A 415 -4.58 -19.56 18.25
N LYS A 416 -5.48 -20.08 17.41
CA LYS A 416 -5.14 -20.79 16.16
C LYS A 416 -4.84 -19.81 15.01
N GLY A 417 -4.20 -20.28 13.95
CA GLY A 417 -4.01 -19.50 12.72
C GLY A 417 -2.97 -18.39 12.83
N VAL A 418 -2.02 -18.51 13.76
CA VAL A 418 -0.93 -17.54 13.94
C VAL A 418 -0.12 -17.44 12.64
N GLY A 419 0.04 -16.22 12.12
CA GLY A 419 0.79 -15.95 10.90
C GLY A 419 0.12 -16.41 9.60
N ASN A 420 -1.19 -16.68 9.59
CA ASN A 420 -1.91 -17.02 8.35
C ASN A 420 -1.74 -15.94 7.28
N GLY A 421 -1.18 -16.30 6.11
CA GLY A 421 -0.93 -15.34 5.02
C GLY A 421 0.14 -14.29 5.33
N MET A 422 0.90 -14.45 6.42
CA MET A 422 2.00 -13.55 6.77
C MET A 422 3.14 -13.69 5.74
N SER A 423 3.54 -12.58 5.14
CA SER A 423 4.52 -12.54 4.04
C SER A 423 5.74 -11.65 4.34
N GLY A 424 5.78 -10.96 5.48
CA GLY A 424 6.92 -10.13 5.87
C GLY A 424 6.85 -9.69 7.33
N GLY A 425 7.99 -9.21 7.86
CA GLY A 425 8.19 -8.93 9.29
C GLY A 425 8.45 -10.19 10.11
N PHE A 426 8.55 -10.05 11.43
CA PHE A 426 8.84 -11.16 12.35
C PHE A 426 7.84 -11.21 13.51
N PHE A 427 7.41 -12.43 13.85
CA PHE A 427 6.60 -12.72 15.03
C PHE A 427 7.46 -13.45 16.05
N TYR A 428 7.28 -13.16 17.33
CA TYR A 428 7.99 -13.79 18.43
C TYR A 428 6.99 -14.23 19.48
N GLN A 429 7.22 -15.41 20.03
CA GLN A 429 6.33 -16.02 21.01
C GLN A 429 7.13 -16.58 22.17
N TYR A 430 6.77 -16.20 23.38
CA TYR A 430 7.15 -16.94 24.57
C TYR A 430 6.28 -18.20 24.69
N ASP A 431 6.84 -19.38 24.42
CA ASP A 431 6.14 -20.67 24.33
C ASP A 431 6.78 -21.77 25.21
N PRO A 432 6.75 -21.63 26.55
CA PRO A 432 7.33 -22.62 27.45
C PRO A 432 6.66 -24.00 27.38
N LYS A 433 5.52 -24.13 26.68
CA LYS A 433 4.79 -25.39 26.50
C LYS A 433 4.94 -25.99 25.10
N GLY A 434 5.68 -25.35 24.19
CA GLY A 434 5.89 -25.83 22.83
C GLY A 434 4.60 -26.02 22.01
N LEU A 435 3.59 -25.17 22.22
CA LEU A 435 2.28 -25.30 21.57
C LEU A 435 2.16 -24.56 20.23
N LEU A 436 3.12 -23.69 19.89
CA LEU A 436 3.04 -22.83 18.71
C LEU A 436 2.97 -23.61 17.40
N ALA A 437 3.74 -24.69 17.27
CA ALA A 437 3.77 -25.50 16.05
C ALA A 437 2.38 -26.05 15.65
N GLY A 438 1.52 -26.36 16.63
CA GLY A 438 0.16 -26.85 16.37
C GLY A 438 -0.88 -25.76 16.06
N LYS A 439 -0.49 -24.47 16.13
CA LYS A 439 -1.39 -23.31 15.97
C LYS A 439 -0.91 -22.32 14.91
N ALA A 440 0.35 -22.38 14.53
CA ALA A 440 0.95 -21.56 13.49
C ALA A 440 0.62 -22.07 12.08
N SER A 441 0.57 -21.14 11.13
CA SER A 441 0.38 -21.42 9.71
C SER A 441 1.66 -21.98 9.09
N ALA A 442 1.77 -23.30 8.99
CA ALA A 442 2.95 -23.95 8.40
C ALA A 442 3.16 -23.58 6.90
N ASP A 443 2.10 -23.16 6.20
CA ASP A 443 2.15 -22.71 4.81
C ASP A 443 2.72 -21.30 4.66
N SER A 444 2.64 -20.47 5.71
CA SER A 444 3.01 -19.05 5.65
C SER A 444 4.32 -18.76 6.38
N ILE A 445 4.53 -19.38 7.54
CA ILE A 445 5.69 -19.11 8.40
C ILE A 445 6.46 -20.39 8.73
N MET A 446 7.75 -20.22 9.01
CA MET A 446 8.63 -21.21 9.62
C MET A 446 8.96 -20.79 11.02
N LEU A 447 9.05 -21.76 11.91
CA LEU A 447 9.37 -21.53 13.31
C LEU A 447 10.85 -21.86 13.54
N GLY A 448 11.55 -20.98 14.23
CA GLY A 448 12.93 -21.19 14.67
C GLY A 448 13.11 -20.83 16.15
N SER A 449 14.13 -21.40 16.77
CA SER A 449 14.49 -21.11 18.17
C SER A 449 15.49 -19.96 18.22
N ILE A 450 15.40 -19.12 19.25
CA ILE A 450 16.44 -18.11 19.54
C ILE A 450 17.59 -18.65 20.40
N ALA A 451 17.54 -19.94 20.75
CA ALA A 451 18.55 -20.62 21.56
C ALA A 451 19.66 -21.30 20.76
N GLY A 452 19.57 -21.26 19.42
CA GLY A 452 20.64 -21.77 18.56
C GLY A 452 21.95 -20.99 18.75
N ASP A 453 23.03 -21.63 18.33
CA ASP A 453 24.38 -21.03 18.27
C ASP A 453 24.66 -20.36 16.92
N ASP A 454 23.68 -20.33 16.01
CA ASP A 454 23.79 -19.69 14.71
C ASP A 454 23.43 -18.19 14.75
N GLU A 455 23.84 -17.46 13.70
CA GLU A 455 23.65 -16.01 13.62
C GLU A 455 22.18 -15.58 13.59
N GLN A 456 21.28 -16.39 13.01
CA GLN A 456 19.84 -16.09 13.00
C GLN A 456 19.28 -16.15 14.42
N ALA A 457 19.63 -17.19 15.18
CA ALA A 457 19.24 -17.29 16.58
C ALA A 457 19.75 -16.09 17.40
N ALA A 458 20.98 -15.64 17.17
CA ALA A 458 21.55 -14.45 17.84
C ALA A 458 20.78 -13.16 17.51
N ILE A 459 20.52 -12.88 16.22
CA ILE A 459 19.73 -11.72 15.77
C ILE A 459 18.36 -11.68 16.44
N HIS A 460 17.67 -12.83 16.46
CA HIS A 460 16.35 -12.92 17.04
C HIS A 460 16.36 -12.84 18.56
N ARG A 461 17.43 -13.33 19.22
CA ARG A 461 17.65 -13.17 20.66
C ARG A 461 17.78 -11.70 21.06
N ASP A 462 18.62 -10.95 20.35
CA ASP A 462 18.80 -9.51 20.59
C ASP A 462 17.50 -8.73 20.33
N ALA A 463 16.78 -9.08 19.26
CA ALA A 463 15.49 -8.49 18.95
C ALA A 463 14.46 -8.73 20.07
N VAL A 464 14.33 -9.95 20.58
CA VAL A 464 13.41 -10.27 21.69
C VAL A 464 13.81 -9.52 22.96
N HIS A 465 15.10 -9.50 23.29
CA HIS A 465 15.59 -8.79 24.48
C HIS A 465 15.25 -7.29 24.41
N LEU A 466 15.50 -6.64 23.25
CA LEU A 466 15.17 -5.22 23.04
C LEU A 466 13.66 -4.95 23.18
N LEU A 467 12.82 -5.78 22.57
CA LEU A 467 11.37 -5.65 22.65
C LEU A 467 10.86 -5.83 24.08
N LEU A 468 11.41 -6.78 24.83
CA LEU A 468 11.10 -6.96 26.26
C LEU A 468 11.48 -5.72 27.08
N THR A 469 12.68 -5.18 26.87
CA THR A 469 13.14 -3.97 27.55
C THR A 469 12.20 -2.79 27.31
N TRP A 470 11.85 -2.52 26.04
CA TRP A 470 10.92 -1.45 25.72
C TRP A 470 9.53 -1.64 26.32
N HIS A 471 9.03 -2.89 26.34
CA HIS A 471 7.74 -3.17 26.96
C HIS A 471 7.76 -2.93 28.46
N ALA A 472 8.80 -3.39 29.16
CA ALA A 472 8.98 -3.16 30.60
C ALA A 472 9.08 -1.67 30.94
N GLU A 473 9.84 -0.89 30.17
CA GLU A 473 9.98 0.56 30.34
C GLU A 473 8.67 1.31 30.08
N ALA A 474 7.94 0.94 29.02
CA ALA A 474 6.71 1.62 28.63
C ALA A 474 5.54 1.33 29.59
N THR A 475 5.43 0.08 30.06
CA THR A 475 4.25 -0.40 30.79
C THR A 475 4.47 -0.59 32.28
N GLY A 476 5.70 -0.88 32.72
CA GLY A 476 5.96 -1.39 34.06
C GLY A 476 5.60 -2.87 34.23
N SER A 477 5.41 -3.62 33.13
CA SER A 477 5.01 -5.03 33.15
C SER A 477 5.87 -5.89 34.08
N ALA A 478 5.23 -6.47 35.09
CA ALA A 478 5.87 -7.44 35.99
C ALA A 478 6.36 -8.68 35.23
N LYS A 479 5.65 -9.10 34.19
CA LYS A 479 6.00 -10.28 33.39
C LYS A 479 7.25 -10.06 32.54
N ALA A 480 7.32 -8.93 31.82
CA ALA A 480 8.53 -8.63 31.04
C ALA A 480 9.74 -8.39 31.95
N THR A 481 9.53 -7.73 33.09
CA THR A 481 10.59 -7.55 34.11
C THR A 481 11.11 -8.90 34.60
N TRP A 482 10.22 -9.83 34.97
CA TRP A 482 10.61 -11.18 35.40
C TRP A 482 11.36 -11.95 34.30
N LEU A 483 10.92 -11.86 33.04
CA LEU A 483 11.59 -12.50 31.89
C LEU A 483 13.00 -11.93 31.66
N LEU A 484 13.21 -10.64 31.86
CA LEU A 484 14.52 -9.99 31.77
C LEU A 484 15.43 -10.41 32.94
N GLU A 485 14.90 -10.48 34.16
CA GLU A 485 15.65 -10.91 35.34
C GLU A 485 16.06 -12.39 35.30
N ASN A 486 15.29 -13.23 34.58
CA ASN A 486 15.54 -14.66 34.42
C ASN A 486 15.94 -15.01 32.98
N TRP A 487 16.51 -14.04 32.25
CA TRP A 487 16.77 -14.17 30.81
C TRP A 487 17.61 -15.39 30.48
N ASP A 488 18.69 -15.64 31.24
CA ASP A 488 19.64 -16.74 31.03
C ASP A 488 18.98 -18.13 31.01
N THR A 489 17.83 -18.28 31.67
CA THR A 489 17.08 -19.55 31.69
C THR A 489 15.86 -19.53 30.79
N GLU A 490 15.26 -18.37 30.56
CA GLU A 490 13.96 -18.27 29.88
C GLU A 490 14.05 -17.99 28.38
N TYR A 491 15.17 -17.47 27.87
CA TYR A 491 15.31 -17.17 26.44
C TYR A 491 15.09 -18.41 25.55
N VAL A 492 15.37 -19.62 26.07
CA VAL A 492 15.16 -20.89 25.36
C VAL A 492 13.69 -21.21 25.07
N ASN A 493 12.78 -20.57 25.80
CA ASN A 493 11.33 -20.73 25.62
C ASN A 493 10.76 -19.79 24.56
N PHE A 494 11.58 -18.94 23.93
CA PHE A 494 11.12 -18.09 22.83
C PHE A 494 11.32 -18.74 21.46
N VAL A 495 10.31 -18.57 20.63
CA VAL A 495 10.27 -19.03 19.23
C VAL A 495 10.01 -17.83 18.34
N TYR A 496 10.76 -17.70 17.25
CA TYR A 496 10.46 -16.74 16.20
C TYR A 496 9.70 -17.42 15.05
N GLY A 497 8.74 -16.70 14.48
CA GLY A 497 8.03 -17.03 13.26
C GLY A 497 8.53 -16.15 12.11
N MET A 498 9.20 -16.76 11.15
CA MET A 498 9.72 -16.11 9.95
C MET A 498 8.84 -16.44 8.73
N PRO A 499 8.39 -15.44 7.96
CA PRO A 499 7.66 -15.68 6.71
C PRO A 499 8.48 -16.51 5.72
N ARG A 500 7.86 -17.53 5.12
CA ARG A 500 8.49 -18.33 4.06
C ARG A 500 8.87 -17.51 2.85
N ALA A 501 8.13 -16.43 2.58
CA ALA A 501 8.44 -15.49 1.52
C ALA A 501 9.85 -14.89 1.66
N LEU A 502 10.35 -14.64 2.87
CA LEU A 502 11.72 -14.14 3.04
C LEU A 502 12.74 -15.15 2.52
N LEU A 503 12.61 -16.45 2.83
CA LEU A 503 13.50 -17.47 2.25
C LEU A 503 13.35 -17.57 0.74
N GLN A 504 12.11 -17.76 0.26
CA GLN A 504 11.85 -18.02 -1.17
C GLN A 504 12.34 -16.88 -2.07
N TYR A 505 12.35 -15.65 -1.56
CA TYR A 505 12.71 -14.49 -2.35
C TYR A 505 14.08 -13.91 -2.05
N GLN A 506 14.66 -14.10 -0.86
CA GLN A 506 15.88 -13.40 -0.45
C GLN A 506 17.01 -14.32 0.00
N ASP A 507 16.78 -15.63 0.15
CA ASP A 507 17.83 -16.58 0.53
C ASP A 507 18.40 -17.33 -0.68
N ALA A 508 19.72 -17.26 -0.86
CA ALA A 508 20.39 -17.85 -2.02
C ALA A 508 20.24 -19.38 -2.10
N ASP A 509 20.21 -20.10 -0.97
CA ASP A 509 20.06 -21.56 -0.96
C ASP A 509 18.65 -21.96 -1.38
N ALA A 510 17.64 -21.28 -0.84
CA ALA A 510 16.26 -21.52 -1.21
C ALA A 510 16.00 -21.19 -2.69
N ILE A 511 16.58 -20.11 -3.20
CA ILE A 511 16.49 -19.71 -4.61
C ILE A 511 17.16 -20.76 -5.50
N LEU A 512 18.37 -21.22 -5.15
CA LEU A 512 19.09 -22.25 -5.88
C LEU A 512 18.30 -23.57 -5.94
N ALA A 513 17.69 -23.96 -4.82
CA ALA A 513 16.87 -25.17 -4.76
C ALA A 513 15.57 -25.08 -5.59
N ALA A 514 15.01 -23.88 -5.72
CA ALA A 514 13.70 -23.67 -6.36
C ALA A 514 13.78 -23.32 -7.85
N LYS A 515 14.88 -22.72 -8.33
CA LYS A 515 14.97 -22.13 -9.67
C LYS A 515 16.06 -22.77 -10.54
N PRO A 516 15.74 -23.16 -11.78
CA PRO A 516 16.75 -23.65 -12.71
C PRO A 516 17.66 -22.50 -13.17
N ARG A 517 18.91 -22.83 -13.54
CA ARG A 517 19.92 -21.88 -14.08
C ARG A 517 19.34 -20.90 -15.11
N LYS A 518 18.52 -21.40 -16.04
CA LYS A 518 17.90 -20.57 -17.09
C LYS A 518 17.09 -19.41 -16.51
N GLU A 519 16.28 -19.66 -15.48
CA GLU A 519 15.48 -18.60 -14.83
C GLU A 519 16.37 -17.59 -14.12
N LEU A 520 17.45 -18.04 -13.45
CA LEU A 520 18.39 -17.16 -12.76
C LEU A 520 19.10 -16.22 -13.75
N VAL A 521 19.59 -16.77 -14.87
CA VAL A 521 20.25 -16.00 -15.93
C VAL A 521 19.27 -15.03 -16.60
N ASP A 522 18.03 -15.46 -16.88
CA ASP A 522 17.03 -14.60 -17.52
C ASP A 522 16.59 -13.45 -16.59
N GLU A 523 16.43 -13.71 -15.29
CA GLU A 523 16.09 -12.68 -14.29
C GLU A 523 17.22 -11.66 -14.11
N LEU A 524 18.45 -12.13 -13.84
CA LEU A 524 19.61 -11.25 -13.70
C LEU A 524 19.92 -10.49 -14.98
N GLY A 525 19.90 -11.18 -16.12
CA GLY A 525 20.16 -10.55 -17.42
C GLY A 525 19.16 -9.44 -17.72
N SER A 526 17.88 -9.68 -17.44
CA SER A 526 16.84 -8.65 -17.60
C SER A 526 17.03 -7.48 -16.63
N ALA A 527 17.36 -7.76 -15.36
CA ALA A 527 17.60 -6.73 -14.36
C ALA A 527 18.83 -5.86 -14.72
N LEU A 528 19.89 -6.49 -15.20
CA LEU A 528 21.13 -5.85 -15.59
C LEU A 528 20.90 -4.93 -16.80
N VAL A 529 20.25 -5.41 -17.87
CA VAL A 529 19.90 -4.56 -19.02
C VAL A 529 18.97 -3.42 -18.62
N ALA A 530 17.95 -3.71 -17.79
CA ALA A 530 17.02 -2.69 -17.33
C ALA A 530 17.74 -1.59 -16.55
N HIS A 531 18.72 -1.94 -15.69
CA HIS A 531 19.57 -0.97 -14.99
C HIS A 531 20.32 -0.07 -15.98
N GLN A 532 20.96 -0.68 -16.98
CA GLN A 532 21.77 0.04 -17.97
C GLN A 532 20.95 1.00 -18.84
N VAL A 533 19.76 0.59 -19.28
CA VAL A 533 18.87 1.45 -20.08
C VAL A 533 18.21 2.52 -19.22
N ARG A 534 17.75 2.18 -18.02
CA ARG A 534 17.00 3.10 -17.15
C ARG A 534 17.83 4.30 -16.71
N LYS A 535 19.08 4.09 -16.29
CA LYS A 535 19.96 5.20 -15.86
C LYS A 535 20.16 6.22 -17.00
N PHE A 536 20.39 5.74 -18.23
CA PHE A 536 20.55 6.60 -19.40
C PHE A 536 19.25 7.34 -19.70
N LYS A 537 18.13 6.61 -19.68
CA LYS A 537 16.81 7.15 -19.92
C LYS A 537 16.44 8.26 -18.94
N GLU A 538 16.73 8.10 -17.65
CA GLU A 538 16.42 9.12 -16.64
C GLU A 538 17.15 10.43 -16.93
N ASP A 539 18.46 10.38 -17.18
CA ASP A 539 19.24 11.57 -17.55
C ASP A 539 18.74 12.19 -18.85
N TYR A 540 18.48 11.36 -19.87
CA TYR A 540 18.04 11.82 -21.18
C TYR A 540 16.62 12.40 -21.17
N ARG A 541 15.70 11.85 -20.37
CA ARG A 541 14.33 12.36 -20.17
C ARG A 541 14.36 13.72 -19.47
N ASP A 542 15.21 13.84 -18.45
CA ASP A 542 15.26 15.03 -17.58
C ASP A 542 16.18 16.13 -18.15
N GLY A 543 16.83 15.88 -19.30
CA GLY A 543 17.76 16.83 -19.92
C GLY A 543 19.05 17.03 -19.11
N ARG A 544 19.41 16.05 -18.28
CA ARG A 544 20.64 16.06 -17.46
C ARG A 544 21.79 15.45 -18.26
N SER A 545 23.01 15.87 -17.94
CA SER A 545 24.21 15.20 -18.43
C SER A 545 24.24 13.76 -17.92
N VAL A 546 24.55 12.80 -18.80
CA VAL A 546 24.72 11.38 -18.43
C VAL A 546 25.76 11.27 -17.32
N LEU A 547 25.45 10.51 -16.26
CA LEU A 547 26.29 10.40 -15.04
C LEU A 547 26.57 11.75 -14.35
N GLY A 548 25.70 12.74 -14.53
CA GLY A 548 25.94 14.10 -14.05
C GLY A 548 27.14 14.78 -14.71
N GLY A 549 27.62 14.27 -15.85
CA GLY A 549 28.83 14.74 -16.53
C GLY A 549 30.14 14.25 -15.92
N ALA A 550 30.09 13.28 -14.98
CA ALA A 550 31.28 12.65 -14.44
C ALA A 550 32.04 11.90 -15.54
N ILE A 551 33.36 12.09 -15.58
CA ILE A 551 34.27 11.34 -16.44
C ILE A 551 35.38 10.72 -15.59
N PRO A 552 35.88 9.53 -15.92
CA PRO A 552 37.04 8.95 -15.25
C PRO A 552 38.26 9.85 -15.34
N ALA A 553 39.09 9.86 -14.29
CA ALA A 553 40.36 10.57 -14.35
C ALA A 553 41.32 9.88 -15.33
N TYR A 554 42.29 10.64 -15.86
CA TYR A 554 43.29 10.07 -16.75
C TYR A 554 44.03 8.90 -16.09
N GLY A 555 44.02 7.73 -16.73
CA GLY A 555 44.66 6.51 -16.23
C GLY A 555 43.76 5.60 -15.39
N GLU A 556 42.53 6.00 -15.06
CA GLU A 556 41.56 5.10 -14.44
C GLU A 556 40.96 4.14 -15.48
N THR A 557 41.16 2.83 -15.32
CA THR A 557 40.68 1.81 -16.28
C THR A 557 39.64 0.86 -15.70
N ASP A 558 39.79 0.46 -14.43
CA ASP A 558 38.95 -0.56 -13.79
C ASP A 558 38.19 0.03 -12.59
N THR A 559 37.57 1.19 -12.81
CA THR A 559 36.76 1.89 -11.80
C THR A 559 35.28 1.84 -12.18
N GLU A 560 34.40 1.96 -11.17
CA GLU A 560 32.95 2.00 -11.39
C GLU A 560 32.55 3.12 -12.37
N THR A 561 33.22 4.29 -12.27
CA THR A 561 33.01 5.42 -13.19
C THR A 561 33.36 5.06 -14.64
N MET A 562 34.46 4.31 -14.85
CA MET A 562 34.86 3.88 -16.19
C MET A 562 33.88 2.84 -16.75
N PHE A 563 33.49 1.84 -15.95
CA PHE A 563 32.48 0.87 -16.36
C PHE A 563 31.16 1.55 -16.71
N ALA A 564 30.69 2.48 -15.86
CA ALA A 564 29.47 3.22 -16.11
C ALA A 564 29.53 4.04 -17.42
N LEU A 565 30.67 4.68 -17.71
CA LEU A 565 30.87 5.42 -18.96
C LEU A 565 30.80 4.49 -20.18
N LEU A 566 31.56 3.39 -20.17
CA LEU A 566 31.58 2.39 -21.25
C LEU A 566 30.20 1.80 -21.50
N ASN A 567 29.45 1.52 -20.43
CA ASN A 567 28.12 0.95 -20.53
C ASN A 567 27.11 1.95 -21.12
N ASN A 568 27.15 3.22 -20.69
CA ASN A 568 26.31 4.26 -21.28
C ASN A 568 26.62 4.46 -22.77
N TYR A 569 27.89 4.42 -23.16
CA TYR A 569 28.28 4.44 -24.56
C TYR A 569 27.76 3.22 -25.34
N THR A 570 27.83 2.03 -24.75
CA THR A 570 27.30 0.79 -25.34
C THR A 570 25.79 0.89 -25.59
N VAL A 571 25.03 1.39 -24.62
CA VAL A 571 23.59 1.61 -24.75
C VAL A 571 23.28 2.58 -25.88
N LEU A 572 24.01 3.71 -25.93
CA LEU A 572 23.85 4.72 -26.99
C LEU A 572 24.20 4.15 -28.38
N SER A 573 25.33 3.47 -28.52
CA SER A 573 25.78 2.85 -29.78
C SER A 573 24.77 1.81 -30.26
N ALA A 574 24.28 0.96 -29.36
CA ALA A 574 23.27 -0.04 -29.69
C ALA A 574 21.97 0.61 -30.19
N ALA A 575 21.54 1.71 -29.57
CA ALA A 575 20.37 2.47 -30.00
C ALA A 575 20.59 3.17 -31.35
N GLN A 576 21.77 3.74 -31.59
CA GLN A 576 22.13 4.38 -32.87
C GLN A 576 22.15 3.38 -34.02
N GLU A 577 22.79 2.22 -33.85
CA GLU A 577 22.81 1.15 -34.85
C GLU A 577 21.39 0.65 -35.15
N LEU A 578 20.56 0.48 -34.13
CA LEU A 578 19.16 0.08 -34.31
C LEU A 578 18.34 1.18 -35.00
N ALA A 579 18.62 2.45 -34.72
CA ALA A 579 17.98 3.58 -35.40
C ALA A 579 18.35 3.63 -36.90
N LEU A 580 19.64 3.46 -37.24
CA LEU A 580 20.11 3.42 -38.63
C LEU A 580 19.46 2.28 -39.43
N THR A 581 19.33 1.09 -38.84
CA THR A 581 18.65 -0.04 -39.51
C THR A 581 17.14 0.19 -39.73
N LYS A 582 16.50 1.02 -38.90
CA LYS A 582 15.08 1.39 -39.02
C LYS A 582 14.83 2.59 -39.96
N LEU A 583 15.86 3.32 -40.37
CA LEU A 583 15.76 4.54 -41.18
C LEU A 583 16.37 4.33 -42.57
N PRO A 584 15.56 4.00 -43.60
CA PRO A 584 16.08 3.76 -44.93
C PRO A 584 16.70 5.03 -45.55
N GLY A 585 17.92 4.91 -46.08
CA GLY A 585 18.63 5.99 -46.77
C GLY A 585 19.46 6.91 -45.87
N VAL A 586 19.46 6.71 -44.54
CA VAL A 586 20.27 7.47 -43.59
C VAL A 586 21.43 6.60 -43.11
N THR A 587 22.68 7.07 -43.31
CA THR A 587 23.90 6.32 -42.95
C THR A 587 24.74 6.98 -41.87
N ASP A 588 24.43 8.22 -41.50
CA ASP A 588 25.17 9.00 -40.52
C ASP A 588 24.38 9.13 -39.21
N VAL A 589 25.05 8.85 -38.09
CA VAL A 589 24.49 9.01 -36.73
C VAL A 589 24.23 10.47 -36.36
N SER A 590 24.88 11.42 -37.06
CA SER A 590 24.67 12.85 -36.86
C SER A 590 23.31 13.34 -37.39
N ASP A 591 22.62 12.54 -38.21
CA ASP A 591 21.33 12.91 -38.79
C ASP A 591 20.26 13.15 -37.70
N PRO A 592 19.54 14.29 -37.74
CA PRO A 592 18.48 14.58 -36.77
C PRO A 592 17.40 13.50 -36.66
N ALA A 593 17.10 12.77 -37.74
CA ALA A 593 16.16 11.66 -37.75
C ALA A 593 16.65 10.49 -36.90
N VAL A 594 17.96 10.19 -36.93
CA VAL A 594 18.59 9.16 -36.09
C VAL A 594 18.51 9.57 -34.63
N ASN A 595 18.86 10.81 -34.29
CA ASN A 595 18.75 11.32 -32.92
C ASN A 595 17.33 11.20 -32.37
N LYS A 596 16.31 11.53 -33.17
CA LYS A 596 14.91 11.36 -32.80
C LYS A 596 14.53 9.88 -32.60
N ALA A 597 15.01 8.98 -33.47
CA ALA A 597 14.76 7.56 -33.35
C ALA A 597 15.44 6.96 -32.11
N VAL A 598 16.70 7.29 -31.84
CA VAL A 598 17.45 6.90 -30.63
C VAL A 598 16.73 7.35 -29.38
N ARG A 599 16.30 8.61 -29.33
CA ARG A 599 15.48 9.16 -28.23
C ARG A 599 14.26 8.29 -27.97
N ASN A 600 13.52 7.94 -29.01
CA ASN A 600 12.33 7.11 -28.86
C ASN A 600 12.69 5.72 -28.32
N LEU A 601 13.69 5.05 -28.90
CA LEU A 601 14.12 3.71 -28.47
C LEU A 601 14.50 3.66 -26.98
N LEU A 602 15.21 4.68 -26.50
CA LEU A 602 15.65 4.77 -25.11
C LEU A 602 14.50 5.11 -24.17
N LEU A 603 13.68 6.12 -24.51
CA LEU A 603 12.58 6.55 -23.64
C LEU A 603 11.51 5.46 -23.49
N THR A 604 11.25 4.67 -24.55
CA THR A 604 10.28 3.58 -24.55
C THR A 604 10.87 2.23 -24.13
N GLU A 605 12.17 2.15 -23.80
CA GLU A 605 12.88 0.89 -23.49
C GLU A 605 12.59 -0.20 -24.54
N ASP A 606 12.81 0.14 -25.82
CA ASP A 606 12.39 -0.67 -26.98
C ASP A 606 12.82 -2.14 -26.84
N PHE A 607 11.92 -3.05 -27.24
CA PHE A 607 12.14 -4.48 -27.10
C PHE A 607 13.38 -4.97 -27.84
N PHE A 608 13.63 -4.50 -29.07
CA PHE A 608 14.78 -4.92 -29.86
C PHE A 608 16.09 -4.34 -29.32
N LEU A 609 16.06 -3.10 -28.79
CA LEU A 609 17.19 -2.53 -28.07
C LEU A 609 17.54 -3.39 -26.85
N THR A 610 16.53 -3.70 -26.03
CA THR A 610 16.69 -4.53 -24.83
C THR A 610 17.22 -5.92 -25.17
N GLN A 611 16.66 -6.58 -26.21
CA GLN A 611 17.13 -7.89 -26.67
C GLN A 611 18.58 -7.87 -27.16
N LYS A 612 18.99 -6.81 -27.86
CA LYS A 612 20.36 -6.64 -28.34
C LYS A 612 21.34 -6.53 -27.18
N LEU A 613 21.00 -5.76 -26.15
CA LEU A 613 21.81 -5.60 -24.94
C LEU A 613 21.83 -6.87 -24.06
N LEU A 614 20.74 -7.65 -24.08
CA LEU A 614 20.61 -8.89 -23.29
C LEU A 614 21.66 -9.95 -23.65
N ARG A 615 22.20 -9.91 -24.88
CA ARG A 615 23.31 -10.78 -25.29
C ARG A 615 24.52 -10.60 -24.35
N TYR A 616 24.96 -9.35 -24.14
CA TYR A 616 26.12 -9.05 -23.27
C TYR A 616 25.85 -9.49 -21.83
N ALA A 617 24.64 -9.25 -21.32
CA ALA A 617 24.27 -9.65 -19.97
C ALA A 617 24.26 -11.18 -19.81
N ARG A 618 23.73 -11.93 -20.79
CA ARG A 618 23.75 -13.41 -20.76
C ARG A 618 25.16 -13.98 -20.84
N GLU A 619 26.01 -13.39 -21.67
CA GLU A 619 27.42 -13.77 -21.79
C GLU A 619 28.17 -13.50 -20.47
N ALA A 620 27.96 -12.33 -19.86
CA ALA A 620 28.53 -11.99 -18.55
C ALA A 620 28.14 -12.98 -17.45
N LEU A 621 26.90 -13.46 -17.48
CA LEU A 621 26.40 -14.42 -16.50
C LEU A 621 26.80 -15.87 -16.81
N SER A 622 27.21 -16.18 -18.05
CA SER A 622 27.45 -17.55 -18.50
C SER A 622 28.62 -18.23 -17.80
N GLY A 623 29.62 -17.46 -17.34
CA GLY A 623 30.80 -17.95 -16.64
C GLY A 623 30.59 -18.27 -15.15
N TYR A 624 29.47 -17.87 -14.55
CA TYR A 624 29.20 -18.08 -13.13
C TYR A 624 28.57 -19.45 -12.86
N SER A 625 28.87 -20.03 -11.69
CA SER A 625 28.19 -21.23 -11.19
C SER A 625 26.72 -20.95 -10.87
N ASP A 626 25.89 -22.01 -10.81
CA ASP A 626 24.47 -21.87 -10.43
C ASP A 626 24.33 -21.25 -9.03
N GLU A 627 25.22 -21.61 -8.10
CA GLU A 627 25.30 -21.01 -6.77
C GLU A 627 25.60 -19.51 -6.83
N ALA A 628 26.59 -19.10 -7.61
CA ALA A 628 26.92 -17.68 -7.74
C ALA A 628 25.78 -16.87 -8.40
N LEU A 629 25.08 -17.46 -9.37
CA LEU A 629 23.88 -16.86 -9.95
C LEU A 629 22.76 -16.70 -8.91
N ALA A 630 22.51 -17.72 -8.09
CA ALA A 630 21.50 -17.65 -7.04
C ALA A 630 21.83 -16.59 -5.99
N VAL A 631 23.11 -16.47 -5.60
CA VAL A 631 23.61 -15.44 -4.69
C VAL A 631 23.43 -14.03 -5.28
N MET A 632 23.73 -13.84 -6.57
CA MET A 632 23.51 -12.56 -7.25
C MET A 632 22.01 -12.21 -7.33
N VAL A 633 21.12 -13.18 -7.59
CA VAL A 633 19.66 -12.95 -7.54
C VAL A 633 19.21 -12.56 -6.13
N ALA A 634 19.66 -13.29 -5.11
CA ALA A 634 19.34 -13.01 -3.72
C ALA A 634 19.78 -11.59 -3.32
N SER A 635 21.04 -11.23 -3.61
CA SER A 635 21.59 -9.91 -3.32
C SER A 635 20.82 -8.79 -4.02
N LYS A 636 20.49 -8.96 -5.30
CA LYS A 636 19.64 -8.01 -6.05
C LYS A 636 18.29 -7.82 -5.36
N ARG A 637 17.60 -8.91 -4.99
CA ARG A 637 16.28 -8.86 -4.35
C ARG A 637 16.32 -8.28 -2.92
N VAL A 638 17.39 -8.52 -2.18
CA VAL A 638 17.66 -7.83 -0.89
C VAL A 638 17.88 -6.33 -1.14
N GLY A 639 18.60 -5.96 -2.20
CA GLY A 639 18.74 -4.57 -2.65
C GLY A 639 17.40 -3.90 -2.98
N ASP A 640 16.53 -4.58 -3.74
CA ASP A 640 15.17 -4.09 -4.01
C ASP A 640 14.36 -3.91 -2.73
N TYR A 641 14.51 -4.85 -1.77
CA TYR A 641 13.82 -4.78 -0.49
C TYR A 641 14.27 -3.57 0.33
N LYS A 642 15.59 -3.32 0.42
CA LYS A 642 16.14 -2.12 1.05
C LYS A 642 15.61 -0.84 0.40
N GLU A 643 15.58 -0.79 -0.93
CA GLU A 643 15.06 0.37 -1.66
C GLU A 643 13.56 0.57 -1.40
N SER A 644 12.78 -0.52 -1.35
CA SER A 644 11.37 -0.47 -0.98
C SER A 644 11.19 0.09 0.44
N LEU A 645 12.02 -0.30 1.40
CA LEU A 645 11.97 0.23 2.76
C LEU A 645 12.32 1.71 2.80
N ARG A 646 13.34 2.15 2.04
CA ARG A 646 13.76 3.56 1.94
C ARG A 646 12.67 4.47 1.37
N ARG A 647 11.86 3.94 0.43
CA ARG A 647 10.79 4.68 -0.26
C ARG A 647 9.46 4.75 0.48
N ARG A 648 9.28 4.04 1.59
CA ARG A 648 8.02 4.05 2.34
C ARG A 648 7.68 5.44 2.84
N ASP A 649 6.44 5.89 2.68
CA ASP A 649 5.93 7.15 3.25
C ASP A 649 6.15 7.24 4.77
N VAL A 650 5.98 6.11 5.45
CA VAL A 650 6.24 5.96 6.89
C VAL A 650 7.58 5.26 7.12
N LYS A 651 8.54 6.01 7.69
CA LYS A 651 9.88 5.52 8.08
C LYS A 651 10.00 5.13 9.56
N SER A 652 8.99 5.48 10.36
CA SER A 652 8.91 5.19 11.79
C SER A 652 8.63 3.70 12.04
N MET A 653 9.64 2.87 11.79
CA MET A 653 9.57 1.42 11.89
C MET A 653 10.77 0.93 12.70
N ASP A 654 10.49 0.11 13.72
CA ASP A 654 11.53 -0.50 14.55
C ASP A 654 11.44 -2.02 14.47
N SER A 655 11.88 -2.60 13.35
CA SER A 655 11.82 -4.05 13.12
C SER A 655 13.23 -4.68 13.20
N PRO A 656 13.79 -4.89 14.41
CA PRO A 656 15.17 -5.37 14.58
C PRO A 656 15.40 -6.73 13.89
N GLY A 657 14.42 -7.64 13.92
CA GLY A 657 14.51 -8.92 13.19
C GLY A 657 14.64 -8.75 11.68
N THR A 658 13.92 -7.78 11.09
CA THR A 658 14.03 -7.48 9.66
C THR A 658 15.39 -6.88 9.31
N TYR A 659 15.89 -5.96 10.13
CA TYR A 659 17.20 -5.34 9.91
C TYR A 659 18.31 -6.38 10.04
N GLY A 660 18.26 -7.22 11.06
CA GLY A 660 19.21 -8.32 11.23
C GLY A 660 19.14 -9.34 10.09
N TRP A 661 17.94 -9.71 9.62
CA TRP A 661 17.78 -10.58 8.45
C TRP A 661 18.47 -10.02 7.20
N ILE A 662 18.29 -8.73 6.93
CA ILE A 662 18.93 -8.06 5.79
C ILE A 662 20.45 -8.12 5.92
N LEU A 663 20.99 -7.75 7.09
CA LEU A 663 22.43 -7.76 7.35
C LEU A 663 23.02 -9.17 7.23
N HIS A 664 22.35 -10.17 7.79
CA HIS A 664 22.76 -11.57 7.67
C HIS A 664 22.77 -12.02 6.21
N GLN A 665 21.73 -11.72 5.43
CA GLN A 665 21.69 -12.11 4.02
C GLN A 665 22.79 -11.42 3.21
N ASP A 666 23.10 -10.15 3.49
CA ASP A 666 24.23 -9.49 2.85
C ASP A 666 25.56 -10.20 3.16
N ASN A 667 25.82 -10.47 4.45
CA ASN A 667 27.05 -11.15 4.91
C ASN A 667 27.16 -12.56 4.32
N LYS A 668 26.10 -13.37 4.47
CA LYS A 668 26.01 -14.73 3.93
C LYS A 668 26.28 -14.76 2.42
N ASN A 669 25.72 -13.81 1.68
CA ASN A 669 25.92 -13.73 0.23
C ASN A 669 27.36 -13.33 -0.13
N GLN A 670 27.96 -12.39 0.61
CA GLN A 670 29.36 -12.00 0.42
C GLN A 670 30.32 -13.14 0.74
N GLU A 671 30.11 -13.88 1.84
CA GLU A 671 30.97 -15.00 2.25
C GLU A 671 30.98 -16.13 1.21
N LYS A 672 29.83 -16.43 0.60
CA LYS A 672 29.72 -17.53 -0.37
C LYS A 672 30.52 -17.35 -1.64
N ILE A 673 30.58 -16.13 -2.18
CA ILE A 673 31.26 -15.87 -3.47
C ILE A 673 32.42 -14.86 -3.36
N GLY A 674 32.74 -14.43 -2.14
CA GLY A 674 33.81 -13.48 -1.81
C GLY A 674 33.52 -12.04 -2.20
N ARG A 675 33.27 -11.79 -3.49
CA ARG A 675 32.95 -10.46 -4.02
C ARG A 675 31.70 -10.54 -4.90
N LEU A 676 30.70 -9.74 -4.55
CA LEU A 676 29.55 -9.47 -5.42
C LEU A 676 29.97 -8.50 -6.52
N PRO A 677 29.98 -8.91 -7.80
CA PRO A 677 30.31 -8.01 -8.89
C PRO A 677 29.17 -6.98 -9.10
N GLY A 678 29.54 -5.74 -9.41
CA GLY A 678 28.57 -4.69 -9.71
C GLY A 678 27.88 -4.93 -11.07
N PHE A 679 26.66 -4.43 -11.24
CA PHE A 679 25.98 -4.48 -12.55
C PHE A 679 26.75 -3.69 -13.62
N GLU A 680 27.49 -2.65 -13.23
CA GLU A 680 28.34 -1.90 -14.16
C GLU A 680 29.54 -2.74 -14.63
N GLU A 681 30.28 -3.30 -13.68
CA GLU A 681 31.42 -4.18 -13.94
C GLU A 681 31.03 -5.37 -14.83
N LEU A 682 29.96 -6.09 -14.47
CA LEU A 682 29.49 -7.27 -15.22
C LEU A 682 29.18 -6.95 -16.68
N PHE A 683 28.48 -5.82 -16.93
CA PHE A 683 28.11 -5.46 -18.30
C PHE A 683 29.32 -5.01 -19.12
N ALA A 684 30.19 -4.19 -18.51
CA ALA A 684 31.31 -3.56 -19.20
C ALA A 684 32.31 -4.59 -19.73
N GLN A 685 32.64 -5.61 -18.93
CA GLN A 685 33.58 -6.67 -19.30
C GLN A 685 33.23 -7.36 -20.62
N HIS A 686 31.94 -7.55 -20.91
CA HIS A 686 31.47 -8.23 -22.12
C HIS A 686 31.04 -7.29 -23.24
N ALA A 687 30.73 -6.03 -22.94
CA ALA A 687 30.50 -5.01 -23.97
C ALA A 687 31.81 -4.50 -24.59
N LEU A 688 32.91 -4.49 -23.84
CA LEU A 688 34.22 -3.95 -24.21
C LEU A 688 34.76 -4.40 -25.57
N PRO A 689 34.74 -5.70 -25.95
CA PRO A 689 35.24 -6.13 -27.25
C PRO A 689 34.53 -5.47 -28.44
N ASP A 690 33.20 -5.31 -28.35
CA ASP A 690 32.40 -4.68 -29.40
C ASP A 690 32.65 -3.16 -29.44
N ILE A 691 32.83 -2.52 -28.28
CA ILE A 691 33.24 -1.11 -28.20
C ILE A 691 34.61 -0.90 -28.85
N ALA A 692 35.59 -1.73 -28.51
CA ALA A 692 36.95 -1.64 -29.03
C ALA A 692 36.99 -1.85 -30.55
N ALA A 693 36.23 -2.83 -31.06
CA ALA A 693 36.10 -3.05 -32.50
C ALA A 693 35.42 -1.87 -33.22
N SER A 694 34.46 -1.21 -32.58
CA SER A 694 33.82 -0.01 -33.11
C SER A 694 34.78 1.19 -33.15
N ALA A 695 35.51 1.43 -32.06
CA ALA A 695 36.50 2.50 -31.98
C ALA A 695 37.64 2.32 -32.99
N ALA A 696 38.12 1.09 -33.19
CA ALA A 696 39.15 0.79 -34.19
C ALA A 696 38.72 1.18 -35.61
N ARG A 697 37.45 0.89 -35.99
CA ARG A 697 36.89 1.29 -37.29
C ARG A 697 36.83 2.81 -37.47
N THR A 698 36.50 3.54 -36.41
CA THR A 698 36.44 5.02 -36.45
C THR A 698 37.83 5.64 -36.62
N ILE A 699 38.86 5.05 -35.99
CA ILE A 699 40.25 5.50 -36.12
C ILE A 699 40.78 5.23 -37.53
N GLU A 700 40.49 4.07 -38.12
CA GLU A 700 40.86 3.74 -39.52
C GLU A 700 40.18 4.65 -40.56
N THR A 701 38.99 5.18 -40.28
CA THR A 701 38.31 6.16 -41.16
C THR A 701 38.78 7.60 -40.96
N ALA A 702 39.47 7.89 -39.85
CA ALA A 702 39.98 9.22 -39.53
C ALA A 702 41.47 9.40 -39.88
N SER A 703 42.21 8.30 -40.05
CA SER A 703 43.55 8.23 -40.67
C SER A 703 43.45 8.12 -42.18
#